data_AF-A0A4Z1SZ85-F1
#
_entry.id   AF-A0A4Z1SZ85-F1
#
_cell.length_a   1.000
_cell.length_b   1.000
_cell.length_c   1.000
_cell.angle_alpha   90.00
_cell.angle_beta   90.00
_cell.angle_gamma   90.00
#
_symmetry.space_group_name_H-M   'P 1'
#
loop_
_entity.id
_entity.type
_entity.pdbx_description
1 polymer ?
#
loop_
_entity_poly.entity_id
_entity_poly.type
_entity_poly.pdbx_seq_one_letter_code
_entity_poly.pdbx_strand_id
1 'polypeptide(L)'
;MTEQVNLREVIATLWRPVELALPAFADDRNVKLHSDLREISGQISAYIEELTQLEARTVAMDRHKDAVQQELKHAQTLAEAKRKEVDSETHMMTLVERDLGRMQAKIRECGMQRQQIEERQQSCQTSLLKNYARLSEVKKEYQWLEDERAEWHLASEQKNDDAFALQKYTAIDEKRKSDLEQSLKRQQTVVTELTDLLRAEINKTLTAQVSLDKAAVSFSRLQEDRRVAMAQFKQAVALLESKDKQETLLNERLEHARLDLEDLKSTDRRVQGELEEVHRQRHASDIEFEGVEREANRAMSALVQAEKEVEQMKGELLIQRAALASTRRDLGSKKEHLEQMQASYQNRIQDGQRLDARLELLMTVKEEMDRKALSLEDMIDYLAKVVASVTQEHAMKDAEYKAAQARLQTMGQRLIELKQQEAAVDNDISGLRSGLKGLSQRIITFENQIQQQRRHIYNADYQIQSLTRKLSIARGDHSLEELAVLKQNIASLTQQLESELRTAKLVKQQTGSVTSEIERLNRNLAELKAKRERVDTDLHEQMLASNTAGLYLTKLENDRAEALLKLDSMKIQRERLLREYENRSAIVFGLTNRKEQLRIGAVKRTKELDAVKALLQQEVRLVDQDLSAVRLELKKRRIFIEKLRIRCDILTDRVGAITCAASGKNPEEADPRTAQSDAIINFGKKKADLQARFEEYSSQLKKAELEVAGLQQALESLRRSNAEIRRDVRPVTSGSAEAERLKRAKQDLEQADSEILYLRTNIRNAKREMEAAESQNSDLQERVDELAAALHDVEYGVE
;
A
#
# COMPACT_ATOMS: atom_id res chain seq x y z
N MET A 1 -52.14 -34.18 102.20
CA MET A 1 -52.22 -34.27 103.67
C MET A 1 -53.53 -34.96 104.02
N THR A 2 -53.49 -36.28 104.01
CA THR A 2 -54.51 -37.16 104.57
C THR A 2 -53.82 -37.79 105.76
N GLU A 3 -54.28 -37.46 106.97
CA GLU A 3 -53.79 -38.09 108.20
C GLU A 3 -53.97 -39.60 108.04
N GLN A 4 -52.86 -40.31 107.77
CA GLN A 4 -52.84 -41.76 107.79
C GLN A 4 -53.03 -42.16 109.25
N VAL A 5 -54.27 -42.52 109.59
CA VAL A 5 -54.60 -43.15 110.86
C VAL A 5 -53.69 -44.35 110.99
N ASN A 6 -52.73 -44.27 111.91
CA ASN A 6 -51.78 -45.33 112.17
C ASN A 6 -52.56 -46.44 112.89
N LEU A 7 -53.05 -47.41 112.13
CA LEU A 7 -53.88 -48.52 112.63
C LEU A 7 -53.22 -49.23 113.82
N ARG A 8 -51.88 -49.19 113.90
CA ARG A 8 -51.08 -49.64 115.04
C ARG A 8 -51.37 -48.92 116.36
N GLU A 9 -51.60 -47.61 116.35
CA GLU A 9 -51.98 -46.83 117.54
C GLU A 9 -53.43 -47.09 117.95
N VAL A 10 -54.33 -47.21 116.97
CA VAL A 10 -55.76 -47.49 117.24
C VAL A 10 -55.94 -48.88 117.84
N ILE A 11 -55.22 -49.88 117.35
CA ILE A 11 -55.34 -51.27 117.83
C ILE A 11 -54.70 -51.48 119.21
N ALA A 12 -53.59 -50.79 119.51
CA ALA A 12 -52.94 -50.86 120.83
C ALA A 12 -53.77 -50.22 121.95
N THR A 13 -54.67 -49.28 121.64
CA THR A 13 -55.55 -48.62 122.63
C THR A 13 -56.84 -49.41 122.91
N LEU A 14 -57.30 -50.24 121.98
CA LEU A 14 -58.58 -50.94 122.08
C LEU A 14 -58.47 -52.39 122.59
N TRP A 15 -57.29 -53.03 122.53
CA TRP A 15 -57.15 -54.45 122.83
C TRP A 15 -56.04 -54.75 123.86
N ARG A 16 -56.40 -55.42 124.96
CA ARG A 16 -55.46 -56.02 125.94
C ARG A 16 -55.82 -57.50 126.16
N PRO A 17 -54.83 -58.41 126.19
CA PRO A 17 -55.10 -59.83 126.44
C PRO A 17 -55.66 -60.04 127.86
N VAL A 18 -56.70 -60.87 127.98
CA VAL A 18 -57.34 -61.21 129.27
C VAL A 18 -56.47 -62.25 130.01
N GLU A 19 -55.80 -61.83 131.08
CA GLU A 19 -54.97 -62.67 131.96
C GLU A 19 -55.61 -62.95 133.34
N LEU A 20 -56.95 -62.92 133.44
CA LEU A 20 -57.61 -63.19 134.73
C LEU A 20 -57.62 -64.69 135.07
N ALA A 21 -57.25 -65.07 136.30
CA ALA A 21 -57.40 -66.44 136.80
C ALA A 21 -58.77 -66.62 137.48
N LEU A 22 -59.49 -67.70 137.16
CA LEU A 22 -60.82 -68.00 137.72
C LEU A 22 -60.75 -68.44 139.20
N PRO A 23 -61.61 -67.88 140.10
CA PRO A 23 -61.73 -68.34 141.49
C PRO A 23 -62.29 -69.76 141.61
N ALA A 24 -61.91 -70.48 142.67
CA ALA A 24 -62.20 -71.91 142.89
C ALA A 24 -63.69 -72.29 143.08
N PHE A 25 -64.62 -71.32 143.08
CA PHE A 25 -66.06 -71.53 143.26
C PHE A 25 -66.89 -71.19 142.00
N ALA A 26 -66.25 -71.08 140.83
CA ALA A 26 -66.95 -70.72 139.60
C ALA A 26 -67.73 -71.89 138.98
N ASP A 27 -69.00 -71.63 138.62
CA ASP A 27 -69.88 -72.60 137.95
C ASP A 27 -69.37 -72.99 136.54
N ASP A 28 -69.70 -74.20 136.08
CA ASP A 28 -69.25 -74.79 134.80
C ASP A 28 -69.51 -73.90 133.56
N ARG A 29 -70.53 -73.04 133.60
CA ARG A 29 -70.80 -72.05 132.53
C ARG A 29 -69.72 -70.98 132.44
N ASN A 30 -69.20 -70.51 133.58
CA ASN A 30 -68.21 -69.45 133.62
C ASN A 30 -66.82 -69.95 133.21
N VAL A 31 -66.51 -71.23 133.46
CA VAL A 31 -65.27 -71.87 133.00
C VAL A 31 -65.23 -71.97 131.47
N LYS A 32 -66.33 -72.38 130.83
CA LYS A 32 -66.44 -72.41 129.35
C LYS A 32 -66.37 -71.01 128.73
N LEU A 33 -67.06 -70.03 129.31
CA LEU A 33 -67.00 -68.66 128.79
C LEU A 33 -65.57 -68.08 128.80
N HIS A 34 -64.78 -68.44 129.82
CA HIS A 34 -63.40 -67.99 129.92
C HIS A 34 -62.45 -68.71 128.95
N SER A 35 -62.68 -69.99 128.62
CA SER A 35 -61.91 -70.67 127.56
C SER A 35 -62.18 -70.04 126.20
N ASP A 36 -63.45 -69.77 125.90
CA ASP A 36 -63.88 -69.18 124.63
C ASP A 36 -63.31 -67.76 124.48
N LEU A 37 -63.32 -66.95 125.55
CA LEU A 37 -62.69 -65.62 125.56
C LEU A 37 -61.18 -65.67 125.31
N ARG A 38 -60.48 -66.69 125.82
CA ARG A 38 -59.04 -66.83 125.63
C ARG A 38 -58.69 -67.23 124.19
N GLU A 39 -59.49 -68.10 123.59
CA GLU A 39 -59.32 -68.52 122.19
C GLU A 39 -59.59 -67.37 121.22
N ILE A 40 -60.69 -66.63 121.42
CA ILE A 40 -61.00 -65.41 120.65
C ILE A 40 -59.90 -64.37 120.82
N SER A 41 -59.36 -64.22 122.04
CA SER A 41 -58.26 -63.30 122.30
C SER A 41 -56.97 -63.64 121.56
N GLY A 42 -56.67 -64.93 121.43
CA GLY A 42 -55.54 -65.41 120.64
C GLY A 42 -55.72 -65.12 119.14
N GLN A 43 -56.92 -65.37 118.61
CA GLN A 43 -57.24 -65.12 117.20
C GLN A 43 -57.16 -63.64 116.84
N ILE A 44 -57.66 -62.74 117.69
CA ILE A 44 -57.57 -61.28 117.47
C ILE A 44 -56.11 -60.84 117.40
N SER A 45 -55.25 -61.35 118.28
CA SER A 45 -53.83 -60.98 118.31
C SER A 45 -53.08 -61.44 117.04
N ALA A 46 -53.39 -62.63 116.53
CA ALA A 46 -52.81 -63.15 115.29
C ALA A 46 -53.22 -62.31 114.05
N TYR A 47 -54.49 -61.94 113.94
CA TYR A 47 -54.95 -61.09 112.84
C TYR A 47 -54.36 -59.68 112.86
N ILE A 48 -54.07 -59.14 114.04
CA ILE A 48 -53.39 -57.85 114.18
C ILE A 48 -51.96 -57.94 113.63
N GLU A 49 -51.23 -59.01 113.94
CA GLU A 49 -49.87 -59.21 113.40
C GLU A 49 -49.89 -59.34 111.86
N GLU A 50 -50.81 -60.12 111.30
CA GLU A 50 -50.96 -60.25 109.85
C GLU A 50 -51.28 -58.92 109.16
N LEU A 51 -52.20 -58.12 109.73
CA LEU A 51 -52.54 -56.79 109.21
C LEU A 51 -51.33 -55.87 109.18
N THR A 52 -50.53 -55.84 110.26
CA THR A 52 -49.34 -54.98 110.30
C THR A 52 -48.27 -55.39 109.28
N GLN A 53 -48.12 -56.68 108.99
CA GLN A 53 -47.19 -57.16 107.95
C GLN A 53 -47.67 -56.79 106.55
N LEU A 54 -48.98 -56.91 106.28
CA LEU A 54 -49.57 -56.51 105.00
C LEU A 54 -49.46 -55.01 104.76
N GLU A 55 -49.72 -54.18 105.78
CA GLU A 55 -49.52 -52.72 105.69
C GLU A 55 -48.07 -52.35 105.37
N ALA A 56 -47.10 -52.93 106.07
CA ALA A 56 -45.68 -52.69 105.79
C ALA A 56 -45.31 -53.07 104.34
N ARG A 57 -45.87 -54.16 103.82
CA ARG A 57 -45.68 -54.59 102.43
C ARG A 57 -46.31 -53.60 101.44
N THR A 58 -47.52 -53.11 101.70
CA THR A 58 -48.17 -52.12 100.81
C THR A 58 -47.35 -50.84 100.70
N VAL A 59 -46.86 -50.31 101.83
CA VAL A 59 -46.01 -49.11 101.85
C VAL A 59 -44.70 -49.34 101.07
N ALA A 60 -44.08 -50.51 101.19
CA ALA A 60 -42.88 -50.84 100.43
C ALA A 60 -43.16 -50.93 98.91
N MET A 61 -44.29 -51.51 98.50
CA MET A 61 -44.67 -51.59 97.10
C MET A 61 -45.03 -50.23 96.49
N ASP A 62 -45.66 -49.33 97.26
CA ASP A 62 -45.93 -47.96 96.79
C ASP A 62 -44.64 -47.17 96.58
N ARG A 63 -43.67 -47.27 97.49
CA ARG A 63 -42.34 -46.66 97.30
C ARG A 63 -41.61 -47.21 96.07
N HIS A 64 -41.68 -48.52 95.83
CA HIS A 64 -41.10 -49.12 94.64
C HIS A 64 -41.81 -48.67 93.35
N LYS A 65 -43.14 -48.57 93.37
CA LYS A 65 -43.92 -48.02 92.25
C LYS A 65 -43.50 -46.59 91.93
N ASP A 66 -43.32 -45.74 92.94
CA ASP A 66 -42.87 -44.36 92.75
C ASP A 66 -41.45 -44.31 92.14
N ALA A 67 -40.54 -45.17 92.61
CA ALA A 67 -39.20 -45.31 92.02
C ALA A 67 -39.24 -45.76 90.55
N VAL A 68 -40.05 -46.77 90.22
CA VAL A 68 -40.23 -47.24 88.83
C VAL A 68 -40.85 -46.15 87.95
N GLN A 69 -41.78 -45.35 88.47
CA GLN A 69 -42.34 -44.22 87.74
C GLN A 69 -41.30 -43.11 87.47
N GLN A 70 -40.39 -42.87 88.41
CA GLN A 70 -39.29 -41.92 88.21
C GLN A 70 -38.30 -42.43 87.16
N GLU A 71 -37.90 -43.71 87.23
CA GLU A 71 -37.03 -44.34 86.23
C GLU A 71 -37.67 -44.36 84.83
N LEU A 72 -38.98 -44.64 84.74
CA LEU A 72 -39.70 -44.58 83.47
C LEU A 72 -39.69 -43.17 82.88
N LYS A 73 -39.93 -42.14 83.70
CA LYS A 73 -39.85 -40.73 83.26
C LYS A 73 -38.43 -40.40 82.81
N HIS A 74 -37.41 -40.85 83.55
CA HIS A 74 -36.02 -40.63 83.17
C HIS A 74 -35.69 -41.29 81.81
N ALA A 75 -36.06 -42.56 81.62
CA ALA A 75 -35.89 -43.27 80.36
C ALA A 75 -36.65 -42.60 79.19
N GLN A 76 -37.86 -42.08 79.43
CA GLN A 76 -38.61 -41.32 78.44
C GLN A 76 -37.89 -40.02 78.04
N THR A 77 -37.40 -39.24 79.01
CA THR A 77 -36.64 -38.02 78.71
C THR A 77 -35.35 -38.31 77.94
N LEU A 78 -34.66 -39.41 78.25
CA LEU A 78 -33.47 -39.84 77.53
C LEU A 78 -33.81 -40.28 76.10
N ALA A 79 -34.89 -41.03 75.90
CA ALA A 79 -35.36 -41.44 74.58
C ALA A 79 -35.75 -40.23 73.72
N GLU A 80 -36.42 -39.23 74.29
CA GLU A 80 -36.75 -37.98 73.61
C GLU A 80 -35.49 -37.17 73.24
N ALA A 81 -34.50 -37.09 74.15
CA ALA A 81 -33.22 -36.46 73.85
C ALA A 81 -32.49 -37.17 72.70
N LYS A 82 -32.45 -38.51 72.72
CA LYS A 82 -31.87 -39.30 71.62
C LYS A 82 -32.62 -39.14 70.31
N ARG A 83 -33.95 -39.03 70.35
CA ARG A 83 -34.73 -38.73 69.14
C ARG A 83 -34.38 -37.37 68.57
N LYS A 84 -34.24 -36.34 69.41
CA LYS A 84 -33.79 -35.00 68.98
C LYS A 84 -32.37 -35.02 68.41
N GLU A 85 -31.46 -35.80 69.00
CA GLU A 85 -30.11 -36.00 68.44
C GLU A 85 -30.18 -36.61 67.04
N VAL A 86 -30.95 -37.68 66.84
CA VAL A 86 -31.15 -38.31 65.52
C VAL A 86 -31.78 -37.34 64.52
N ASP A 87 -32.79 -36.55 64.93
CA ASP A 87 -33.39 -35.53 64.06
C ASP A 87 -32.37 -34.44 63.68
N SER A 88 -31.45 -34.09 64.59
CA SER A 88 -30.37 -33.14 64.30
C SER A 88 -29.30 -33.73 63.36
N GLU A 89 -28.93 -35.00 63.54
CA GLU A 89 -27.98 -35.70 62.68
C GLU A 89 -28.54 -35.90 61.27
N THR A 90 -29.81 -36.31 61.15
CA THR A 90 -30.47 -36.41 59.85
C THR A 90 -30.56 -35.05 59.16
N HIS A 91 -30.87 -33.97 59.90
CA HIS A 91 -30.83 -32.62 59.34
C HIS A 91 -29.43 -32.24 58.84
N MET A 92 -28.38 -32.47 59.64
CA MET A 92 -26.99 -32.23 59.23
C MET A 92 -26.61 -33.05 58.00
N MET A 93 -27.01 -34.32 57.94
CA MET A 93 -26.77 -35.19 56.78
C MET A 93 -27.42 -34.61 55.52
N THR A 94 -28.68 -34.16 55.60
CA THR A 94 -29.36 -33.54 54.44
C THR A 94 -28.70 -32.23 53.97
N LEU A 95 -28.12 -31.45 54.88
CA LEU A 95 -27.35 -30.25 54.53
C LEU A 95 -26.06 -30.63 53.79
N VAL A 96 -25.32 -31.61 54.31
CA VAL A 96 -24.10 -32.12 53.68
C VAL A 96 -24.40 -32.72 52.30
N GLU A 97 -25.46 -33.50 52.14
CA GLU A 97 -25.88 -34.05 50.84
C GLU A 97 -26.24 -32.96 49.84
N ARG A 98 -26.95 -31.91 50.28
CA ARG A 98 -27.26 -30.74 49.44
C ARG A 98 -25.98 -30.01 49.02
N ASP A 99 -25.06 -29.80 49.93
CA ASP A 99 -23.79 -29.14 49.64
C ASP A 99 -22.91 -29.99 48.72
N LEU A 100 -22.90 -31.30 48.91
CA LEU A 100 -22.23 -32.25 48.03
C LEU A 100 -22.84 -32.24 46.62
N GLY A 101 -24.17 -32.19 46.51
CA GLY A 101 -24.89 -31.99 45.25
C GLY A 101 -24.55 -30.65 44.58
N ARG A 102 -24.48 -29.55 45.34
CA ARG A 102 -24.04 -28.22 44.85
C ARG A 102 -22.60 -28.25 44.35
N MET A 103 -21.70 -28.91 45.08
CA MET A 103 -20.30 -29.05 44.66
C MET A 103 -20.17 -29.93 43.42
N GLN A 104 -20.92 -31.02 43.31
CA GLN A 104 -20.96 -31.84 42.09
C GLN A 104 -21.47 -31.05 40.88
N ALA A 105 -22.50 -30.22 41.06
CA ALA A 105 -23.00 -29.35 40.00
C ALA A 105 -21.91 -28.34 39.56
N LYS A 106 -21.21 -27.70 40.51
CA LYS A 106 -20.07 -26.83 40.22
C LYS A 106 -18.94 -27.56 39.50
N ILE A 107 -18.60 -28.78 39.92
CA ILE A 107 -17.56 -29.59 39.25
C ILE A 107 -17.95 -29.86 37.79
N ARG A 108 -19.22 -30.21 37.52
CA ARG A 108 -19.72 -30.41 36.15
C ARG A 108 -19.66 -29.11 35.34
N GLU A 109 -20.05 -27.99 35.91
CA GLU A 109 -19.97 -26.68 35.27
C GLU A 109 -18.53 -26.30 34.92
N CYS A 110 -17.60 -26.43 35.87
CA CYS A 110 -16.18 -26.23 35.64
C CYS A 110 -15.61 -27.19 34.58
N GLY A 111 -16.07 -28.45 34.56
CA GLY A 111 -15.69 -29.42 33.53
C GLY A 111 -16.13 -29.01 32.13
N MET A 112 -17.38 -28.53 31.99
CA MET A 112 -17.90 -27.99 30.73
C MET A 112 -17.12 -26.74 30.29
N GLN A 113 -16.82 -25.82 31.22
CA GLN A 113 -15.99 -24.65 30.93
C GLN A 113 -14.58 -25.06 30.48
N ARG A 114 -13.96 -26.06 31.13
CA ARG A 114 -12.65 -26.59 30.74
C ARG A 114 -12.69 -27.12 29.31
N GLN A 115 -13.69 -27.91 28.97
CA GLN A 115 -13.85 -28.45 27.62
C GLN A 115 -14.03 -27.34 26.57
N GLN A 116 -14.85 -26.32 26.86
CA GLN A 116 -15.00 -25.16 25.98
C GLN A 116 -13.68 -24.39 25.78
N ILE A 117 -12.87 -24.25 26.84
CA ILE A 117 -11.55 -23.62 26.75
C ILE A 117 -10.59 -24.48 25.92
N GLU A 118 -10.59 -25.81 26.11
CA GLU A 118 -9.78 -26.75 25.32
C GLU A 118 -10.15 -26.69 23.83
N GLU A 119 -11.44 -26.67 23.50
CA GLU A 119 -11.93 -26.52 22.12
C GLU A 119 -11.49 -25.17 21.50
N ARG A 120 -11.60 -24.07 22.26
CA ARG A 120 -11.12 -22.75 21.82
C ARG A 120 -9.60 -22.73 21.62
N GLN A 121 -8.85 -23.38 22.51
CA GLN A 121 -7.40 -23.51 22.41
C GLN A 121 -7.02 -24.29 21.16
N GLN A 122 -7.67 -25.42 20.88
CA GLN A 122 -7.44 -26.22 19.67
C GLN A 122 -7.80 -25.45 18.39
N SER A 123 -8.89 -24.68 18.41
CA SER A 123 -9.27 -23.80 17.30
C SER A 123 -8.22 -22.72 17.05
N CYS A 124 -7.76 -22.06 18.12
CA CYS A 124 -6.71 -21.04 18.05
C CYS A 124 -5.38 -21.64 17.57
N GLN A 125 -5.00 -22.82 18.06
CA GLN A 125 -3.78 -23.51 17.63
C GLN A 125 -3.84 -23.90 16.16
N THR A 126 -4.97 -24.43 15.70
CA THR A 126 -5.19 -24.73 14.27
C THR A 126 -5.12 -23.46 13.42
N SER A 127 -5.72 -22.36 13.88
CA SER A 127 -5.65 -21.06 13.20
C SER A 127 -4.22 -20.53 13.15
N LEU A 128 -3.46 -20.65 14.24
CA LEU A 128 -2.07 -20.22 14.33
C LEU A 128 -1.19 -21.04 13.37
N LEU A 129 -1.37 -22.35 13.28
CA LEU A 129 -0.66 -23.20 12.31
C LEU A 129 -0.99 -22.79 10.85
N LYS A 130 -2.26 -22.54 10.54
CA LYS A 130 -2.67 -22.03 9.22
C LYS A 130 -2.04 -20.68 8.90
N ASN A 131 -2.04 -19.76 9.86
CA ASN A 131 -1.40 -18.45 9.71
C ASN A 131 0.13 -18.58 9.54
N TYR A 132 0.76 -19.52 10.23
CA TYR A 132 2.20 -19.78 10.10
C TYR A 132 2.55 -20.36 8.72
N ALA A 133 1.72 -21.27 8.21
CA ALA A 133 1.85 -21.78 6.85
C ALA A 133 1.70 -20.66 5.82
N ARG A 134 0.66 -19.83 5.94
CA ARG A 134 0.45 -18.65 5.09
C ARG A 134 1.59 -17.65 5.18
N LEU A 135 2.12 -17.40 6.38
CA LEU A 135 3.29 -16.55 6.58
C LEU A 135 4.53 -17.12 5.86
N SER A 136 4.70 -18.45 5.87
CA SER A 136 5.79 -19.09 5.13
C SER A 136 5.61 -18.97 3.61
N GLU A 137 4.38 -19.04 3.10
CA GLU A 137 4.08 -18.82 1.67
C GLU A 137 4.40 -17.38 1.28
N VAL A 138 3.87 -16.40 2.03
CA VAL A 138 4.14 -14.97 1.80
C VAL A 138 5.63 -14.65 1.90
N LYS A 139 6.39 -15.31 2.78
CA LYS A 139 7.85 -15.15 2.83
C LYS A 139 8.55 -15.65 1.58
N LYS A 140 8.10 -16.78 1.01
CA LYS A 140 8.65 -17.29 -0.26
C LYS A 140 8.29 -16.37 -1.42
N GLU A 141 7.05 -15.89 -1.47
CA GLU A 141 6.61 -14.90 -2.46
C GLU A 141 7.42 -13.60 -2.34
N TYR A 142 7.64 -13.11 -1.11
CA TYR A 142 8.46 -11.94 -0.85
C TYR A 142 9.91 -12.15 -1.32
N GLN A 143 10.53 -13.30 -1.01
CA GLN A 143 11.87 -13.63 -1.50
C GLN A 143 11.92 -13.66 -3.03
N TRP A 144 10.93 -14.29 -3.67
CA TRP A 144 10.85 -14.33 -5.12
C TRP A 144 10.70 -12.93 -5.73
N LEU A 145 9.86 -12.07 -5.15
CA LEU A 145 9.71 -10.67 -5.58
C LEU A 145 10.98 -9.84 -5.34
N GLU A 146 11.72 -10.12 -4.28
CA GLU A 146 12.99 -9.47 -3.97
C GLU A 146 14.08 -9.87 -4.98
N ASP A 147 14.15 -11.16 -5.32
CA ASP A 147 15.03 -11.69 -6.37
C ASP A 147 14.65 -11.10 -7.75
N GLU A 148 13.37 -11.11 -8.10
CA GLU A 148 12.87 -10.52 -9.36
C GLU A 148 13.21 -9.02 -9.42
N ARG A 149 13.02 -8.28 -8.32
CA ARG A 149 13.38 -6.85 -8.25
C ARG A 149 14.88 -6.65 -8.45
N ALA A 150 15.73 -7.53 -7.89
CA ALA A 150 17.18 -7.46 -8.09
C ALA A 150 17.55 -7.74 -9.56
N GLU A 151 16.92 -8.72 -10.20
CA GLU A 151 17.10 -8.99 -11.64
C GLU A 151 16.67 -7.79 -12.50
N TRP A 152 15.53 -7.17 -12.20
CA TRP A 152 15.06 -5.96 -12.90
C TRP A 152 15.99 -4.77 -12.70
N HIS A 153 16.53 -4.59 -11.48
CA HIS A 153 17.54 -3.57 -11.22
C HIS A 153 18.80 -3.80 -12.05
N LEU A 154 19.32 -5.04 -12.05
CA LEU A 154 20.50 -5.39 -12.84
C LEU A 154 20.25 -5.19 -14.35
N ALA A 155 19.09 -5.61 -14.85
CA ALA A 155 18.71 -5.40 -16.25
C ALA A 155 18.60 -3.91 -16.58
N SER A 156 18.08 -3.09 -15.66
CA SER A 156 18.02 -1.63 -15.85
C SER A 156 19.42 -1.00 -15.85
N GLU A 157 20.32 -1.44 -14.97
CA GLU A 157 21.72 -0.98 -14.96
C GLU A 157 22.42 -1.35 -16.27
N GLN A 158 22.29 -2.61 -16.71
CA GLN A 158 22.82 -3.06 -18.00
C GLN A 158 22.25 -2.23 -19.17
N LYS A 159 20.95 -1.91 -19.15
CA LYS A 159 20.35 -1.05 -20.17
C LYS A 159 20.86 0.38 -20.13
N ASN A 160 21.15 0.92 -18.95
CA ASN A 160 21.77 2.24 -18.81
C ASN A 160 23.20 2.23 -19.34
N ASP A 161 23.97 1.17 -19.07
CA ASP A 161 25.32 0.99 -19.59
C ASP A 161 25.33 0.84 -21.12
N ASP A 162 24.41 0.04 -21.68
CA ASP A 162 24.19 -0.08 -23.13
C ASP A 162 23.82 1.28 -23.74
N ALA A 163 22.91 2.03 -23.11
CA ALA A 163 22.50 3.34 -23.58
C ALA A 163 23.65 4.35 -23.55
N PHE A 164 24.48 4.31 -22.51
CA PHE A 164 25.68 5.13 -22.42
C PHE A 164 26.70 4.76 -23.51
N ALA A 165 26.89 3.46 -23.79
CA ALA A 165 27.75 2.99 -24.88
C ALA A 165 27.22 3.47 -26.25
N LEU A 166 25.91 3.39 -26.49
CA LEU A 166 25.27 3.90 -27.70
C LEU A 166 25.44 5.43 -27.82
N GLN A 167 25.29 6.19 -26.73
CA GLN A 167 25.57 7.63 -26.74
C GLN A 167 27.02 7.94 -27.08
N LYS A 168 27.97 7.15 -26.56
CA LYS A 168 29.39 7.30 -26.90
C LYS A 168 29.65 7.01 -28.37
N TYR A 169 29.07 5.93 -28.92
CA TYR A 169 29.24 5.59 -30.34
C TYR A 169 28.57 6.62 -31.26
N THR A 170 27.38 7.09 -30.94
CA THR A 170 26.72 8.16 -31.70
C THR A 170 27.52 9.45 -31.68
N ALA A 171 28.09 9.86 -30.55
CA ALA A 171 28.98 11.03 -30.50
C ALA A 171 30.26 10.85 -31.33
N ILE A 172 30.85 9.64 -31.35
CA ILE A 172 31.99 9.33 -32.22
C ILE A 172 31.59 9.40 -33.70
N ASP A 173 30.42 8.84 -34.05
CA ASP A 173 29.90 8.85 -35.42
C ASP A 173 29.52 10.27 -35.88
N GLU A 174 28.93 11.09 -35.01
CA GLU A 174 28.64 12.50 -35.29
C GLU A 174 29.93 13.29 -35.56
N LYS A 175 30.96 13.07 -34.74
CA LYS A 175 32.28 13.67 -34.99
C LYS A 175 32.84 13.23 -36.34
N ARG A 176 32.80 11.92 -36.64
CA ARG A 176 33.29 11.38 -37.90
C ARG A 176 32.50 11.89 -39.11
N LYS A 177 31.20 12.04 -38.97
CA LYS A 177 30.32 12.68 -39.97
C LYS A 177 30.71 14.14 -40.18
N SER A 178 30.91 14.92 -39.11
CA SER A 178 31.37 16.30 -39.20
C SER A 178 32.73 16.41 -39.91
N ASP A 179 33.68 15.54 -39.59
CA ASP A 179 34.99 15.49 -40.25
C ASP A 179 34.87 15.17 -41.75
N LEU A 180 34.02 14.21 -42.11
CA LEU A 180 33.72 13.86 -43.50
C LEU A 180 33.01 15.00 -44.24
N GLU A 181 32.05 15.67 -43.61
CA GLU A 181 31.37 16.84 -44.16
C GLU A 181 32.34 18.01 -44.39
N GLN A 182 33.28 18.23 -43.47
CA GLN A 182 34.33 19.23 -43.64
C GLN A 182 35.26 18.86 -44.80
N SER A 183 35.64 17.59 -44.92
CA SER A 183 36.44 17.09 -46.04
C SER A 183 35.70 17.24 -47.38
N LEU A 184 34.40 16.93 -47.41
CA LEU A 184 33.54 17.11 -48.58
C LEU A 184 33.46 18.58 -49.00
N LYS A 185 33.27 19.50 -48.05
CA LYS A 185 33.28 20.95 -48.33
C LYS A 185 34.61 21.41 -48.92
N ARG A 186 35.75 20.92 -48.41
CA ARG A 186 37.08 21.21 -48.97
C ARG A 186 37.24 20.66 -50.39
N GLN A 187 36.76 19.46 -50.66
CA GLN A 187 36.80 18.89 -52.01
C GLN A 187 35.88 19.66 -52.97
N GLN A 188 34.71 20.09 -52.51
CA GLN A 188 33.80 20.94 -53.28
C GLN A 188 34.45 22.28 -53.64
N THR A 189 35.16 22.94 -52.71
CA THR A 189 35.88 24.20 -53.01
C THR A 189 36.97 23.97 -54.05
N VAL A 190 37.74 22.88 -53.94
CA VAL A 190 38.77 22.54 -54.94
C VAL A 190 38.14 22.28 -56.31
N VAL A 191 37.01 21.57 -56.37
CA VAL A 191 36.29 21.33 -57.63
C VAL A 191 35.79 22.64 -58.23
N THR A 192 35.25 23.56 -57.44
CA THR A 192 34.82 24.88 -57.94
C THR A 192 35.99 25.69 -58.47
N GLU A 193 37.12 25.73 -57.76
CA GLU A 193 38.34 26.44 -58.19
C GLU A 193 38.88 25.87 -59.50
N LEU A 194 38.95 24.54 -59.63
CA LEU A 194 39.37 23.88 -60.87
C LEU A 194 38.41 24.15 -62.03
N THR A 195 37.10 24.21 -61.76
CA THR A 195 36.08 24.51 -62.76
C THR A 195 36.21 25.95 -63.25
N ASP A 196 36.49 26.90 -62.35
CA ASP A 196 36.68 28.31 -62.69
C ASP A 196 38.02 28.54 -63.42
N LEU A 197 39.09 27.84 -63.02
CA LEU A 197 40.35 27.80 -63.78
C LEU A 197 40.13 27.25 -65.19
N LEU A 198 39.41 26.15 -65.33
CA LEU A 198 39.08 25.57 -66.63
C LEU A 198 38.27 26.56 -67.49
N ARG A 199 37.25 27.21 -66.92
CA ARG A 199 36.49 28.26 -67.60
C ARG A 199 37.37 29.43 -68.03
N ALA A 200 38.31 29.85 -67.18
CA ALA A 200 39.25 30.92 -67.52
C ALA A 200 40.17 30.52 -68.68
N GLU A 201 40.72 29.30 -68.68
CA GLU A 201 41.54 28.79 -69.80
C GLU A 201 40.73 28.57 -71.08
N ILE A 202 39.49 28.09 -70.98
CA ILE A 202 38.57 28.02 -72.14
C ILE A 202 38.31 29.43 -72.69
N ASN A 203 38.05 30.42 -71.84
CA ASN A 203 37.83 31.80 -72.29
C ASN A 203 39.10 32.38 -72.93
N LYS A 204 40.28 32.16 -72.35
CA LYS A 204 41.56 32.59 -72.95
C LYS A 204 41.79 31.96 -74.31
N THR A 205 41.60 30.64 -74.44
CA THR A 205 41.76 29.94 -75.71
C THR A 205 40.74 30.41 -76.75
N LEU A 206 39.49 30.63 -76.36
CA LEU A 206 38.45 31.19 -77.23
C LEU A 206 38.80 32.62 -77.69
N THR A 207 39.27 33.49 -76.80
CA THR A 207 39.70 34.85 -77.17
C THR A 207 40.91 34.83 -78.11
N ALA A 208 41.87 33.94 -77.88
CA ALA A 208 43.00 33.74 -78.78
C ALA A 208 42.54 33.24 -80.16
N GLN A 209 41.61 32.29 -80.20
CA GLN A 209 41.02 31.79 -81.44
C GLN A 209 40.30 32.89 -82.22
N VAL A 210 39.46 33.69 -81.55
CA VAL A 210 38.79 34.84 -82.18
C VAL A 210 39.80 35.87 -82.71
N SER A 211 40.90 36.10 -82.00
CA SER A 211 41.96 37.01 -82.47
C SER A 211 42.69 36.46 -83.70
N LEU A 212 42.92 35.14 -83.77
CA LEU A 212 43.51 34.46 -84.92
C LEU A 212 42.56 34.48 -86.11
N ASP A 213 41.27 34.23 -85.90
CA ASP A 213 40.26 34.30 -86.97
C ASP A 213 40.16 35.72 -87.53
N LYS A 214 40.18 36.74 -86.65
CA LYS A 214 40.22 38.16 -87.07
C LYS A 214 41.49 38.48 -87.87
N ALA A 215 42.65 37.95 -87.44
CA ALA A 215 43.90 38.09 -88.17
C ALA A 215 43.84 37.40 -89.54
N ALA A 216 43.28 36.18 -89.61
CA ALA A 216 43.08 35.44 -90.85
C ALA A 216 42.16 36.20 -91.82
N VAL A 217 41.04 36.75 -91.34
CA VAL A 217 40.14 37.60 -92.15
C VAL A 217 40.86 38.85 -92.64
N SER A 218 41.67 39.50 -91.79
CA SER A 218 42.47 40.67 -92.20
C SER A 218 43.52 40.30 -93.26
N PHE A 219 44.14 39.13 -93.14
CA PHE A 219 45.10 38.62 -94.10
C PHE A 219 44.45 38.28 -95.44
N SER A 220 43.26 37.68 -95.43
CA SER A 220 42.46 37.45 -96.65
C SER A 220 42.07 38.75 -97.34
N ARG A 221 41.68 39.80 -96.57
CA ARG A 221 41.43 41.14 -97.15
C ARG A 221 42.67 41.73 -97.80
N LEU A 222 43.82 41.69 -97.13
CA LEU A 222 45.10 42.15 -97.69
C LEU A 222 45.51 41.37 -98.94
N GLN A 223 45.23 40.07 -99.01
CA GLN A 223 45.47 39.26 -100.21
C GLN A 223 44.51 39.63 -101.35
N GLU A 224 43.26 39.97 -101.05
CA GLU A 224 42.32 40.44 -102.05
C GLU A 224 42.71 41.83 -102.57
N ASP A 225 43.10 42.76 -101.69
CA ASP A 225 43.64 44.07 -102.07
C ASP A 225 44.89 43.91 -102.95
N ARG A 226 45.77 42.96 -102.61
CA ARG A 226 46.94 42.61 -103.43
C ARG A 226 46.54 42.05 -104.79
N ARG A 227 45.51 41.19 -104.87
CA ARG A 227 44.99 40.66 -106.15
C ARG A 227 44.41 41.77 -107.02
N VAL A 228 43.64 42.67 -106.43
CA VAL A 228 43.08 43.85 -107.12
C VAL A 228 44.20 44.74 -107.64
N ALA A 229 45.21 45.03 -106.82
CA ALA A 229 46.39 45.79 -107.25
C ALA A 229 47.14 45.08 -108.39
N MET A 230 47.35 43.77 -108.31
CA MET A 230 47.95 42.99 -109.41
C MET A 230 47.10 43.02 -110.69
N ALA A 231 45.76 42.99 -110.57
CA ALA A 231 44.87 43.10 -111.71
C ALA A 231 44.97 44.49 -112.37
N GLN A 232 45.02 45.56 -111.58
CA GLN A 232 45.29 46.92 -112.06
C GLN A 232 46.66 47.02 -112.75
N PHE A 233 47.71 46.42 -112.17
CA PHE A 233 49.03 46.33 -112.81
C PHE A 233 48.98 45.58 -114.14
N LYS A 234 48.31 44.42 -114.21
CA LYS A 234 48.14 43.68 -115.47
C LYS A 234 47.38 44.48 -116.53
N GLN A 235 46.37 45.25 -116.12
CA GLN A 235 45.61 46.12 -117.02
C GLN A 235 46.48 47.27 -117.55
N ALA A 236 47.38 47.83 -116.73
CA ALA A 236 48.37 48.82 -117.17
C ALA A 236 49.37 48.23 -118.18
N VAL A 237 49.80 46.97 -117.99
CA VAL A 237 50.67 46.28 -118.95
C VAL A 237 49.95 46.00 -120.27
N ALA A 238 48.68 45.59 -120.25
CA ALA A 238 47.90 45.39 -121.48
C ALA A 238 47.67 46.70 -122.26
N LEU A 239 47.55 47.83 -121.56
CA LEU A 239 47.52 49.16 -122.18
C LEU A 239 48.86 49.51 -122.85
N LEU A 240 49.99 49.15 -122.24
CA LEU A 240 51.32 49.31 -122.84
C LEU A 240 51.48 48.42 -124.10
N GLU A 241 51.12 47.15 -124.03
CA GLU A 241 51.16 46.25 -125.21
C GLU A 241 50.22 46.73 -126.35
N SER A 242 49.10 47.37 -126.02
CA SER A 242 48.23 48.02 -127.00
C SER A 242 48.87 49.25 -127.64
N LYS A 243 49.75 49.96 -126.92
CA LYS A 243 50.50 51.11 -127.44
C LYS A 243 51.64 50.64 -128.35
N ASP A 244 52.32 49.57 -127.99
CA ASP A 244 53.39 48.97 -128.82
C ASP A 244 52.83 48.46 -130.17
N LYS A 245 51.62 47.89 -130.20
CA LYS A 245 50.94 47.50 -131.45
C LYS A 245 50.52 48.68 -132.33
N GLN A 246 50.28 49.85 -131.74
CA GLN A 246 50.05 51.09 -132.50
C GLN A 246 51.36 51.59 -133.12
N GLU A 247 52.47 51.42 -132.41
CA GLU A 247 53.81 51.80 -132.86
C GLU A 247 54.30 50.94 -134.05
N THR A 248 54.03 49.63 -134.04
CA THR A 248 54.35 48.76 -135.19
C THR A 248 53.60 49.15 -136.46
N LEU A 249 52.34 49.58 -136.33
CA LEU A 249 51.52 50.03 -137.48
C LEU A 249 51.99 51.40 -138.03
N LEU A 250 52.58 52.23 -137.18
CA LEU A 250 53.19 53.50 -137.57
C LEU A 250 54.53 53.30 -138.28
N ASN A 251 55.31 52.29 -137.88
CA ASN A 251 56.59 51.95 -138.51
C ASN A 251 56.44 51.38 -139.93
N GLU A 252 55.39 50.61 -140.21
CA GLU A 252 55.08 50.12 -141.58
C GLU A 252 54.68 51.26 -142.54
N ARG A 253 54.07 52.34 -142.01
CA ARG A 253 53.75 53.55 -142.80
C ARG A 253 54.99 54.42 -143.07
N LEU A 254 56.01 54.31 -142.23
CA LEU A 254 57.27 55.06 -142.32
C LEU A 254 58.20 54.55 -143.44
N GLU A 255 58.20 53.25 -143.73
CA GLU A 255 59.02 52.68 -144.82
C GLU A 255 58.47 53.02 -146.22
N HIS A 256 57.14 53.15 -146.39
CA HIS A 256 56.54 53.60 -147.65
C HIS A 256 56.82 55.09 -147.93
N ALA A 257 56.94 55.93 -146.90
CA ALA A 257 57.22 57.36 -147.04
C ALA A 257 58.69 57.69 -147.38
N ARG A 258 59.62 56.72 -147.27
CA ARG A 258 61.04 56.91 -147.59
C ARG A 258 61.36 56.90 -149.08
N LEU A 259 60.58 56.19 -149.89
CA LEU A 259 60.81 56.09 -151.35
C LEU A 259 60.30 57.32 -152.13
N ASP A 260 59.30 58.03 -151.61
CA ASP A 260 58.74 59.24 -152.23
C ASP A 260 59.50 60.53 -151.87
N LEU A 261 60.35 60.51 -150.83
CA LEU A 261 61.14 61.67 -150.36
C LEU A 261 62.32 62.03 -151.29
N GLU A 262 62.70 61.13 -152.19
CA GLU A 262 63.86 61.30 -153.07
C GLU A 262 63.57 62.21 -154.28
N ASP A 263 62.30 62.29 -154.72
CA ASP A 263 61.84 63.15 -155.83
C ASP A 263 61.43 64.57 -155.38
N LEU A 264 61.20 64.80 -154.07
CA LEU A 264 60.96 66.12 -153.47
C LEU A 264 62.27 66.82 -153.03
N LYS A 265 63.37 66.57 -153.75
CA LYS A 265 64.63 67.36 -153.78
C LYS A 265 64.48 68.74 -154.48
N SER A 266 63.32 69.09 -155.03
CA SER A 266 63.06 70.28 -155.85
C SER A 266 63.17 71.67 -155.20
N THR A 267 62.41 71.80 -154.13
CA THR A 267 61.67 73.03 -153.83
C THR A 267 62.06 73.68 -152.51
N ASP A 268 62.72 72.94 -151.61
CA ASP A 268 63.08 73.44 -150.28
C ASP A 268 64.28 74.42 -150.29
N ARG A 269 65.06 74.44 -151.39
CA ARG A 269 66.05 75.50 -151.68
C ARG A 269 65.43 76.90 -151.78
N ARG A 270 64.11 77.02 -151.91
CA ARG A 270 63.38 78.31 -151.96
C ARG A 270 62.78 78.70 -150.60
N VAL A 271 62.54 77.74 -149.73
CA VAL A 271 62.01 77.98 -148.37
C VAL A 271 63.15 78.31 -147.39
N GLN A 272 64.41 77.98 -147.72
CA GLN A 272 65.62 78.52 -147.10
C GLN A 272 65.64 80.07 -146.98
N GLY A 273 64.93 80.83 -147.84
CA GLY A 273 64.89 82.30 -147.79
C GLY A 273 63.80 82.90 -146.88
N GLU A 274 62.68 82.21 -146.64
CA GLU A 274 61.65 82.65 -145.68
C GLU A 274 61.94 82.08 -144.28
N LEU A 275 62.65 80.95 -144.23
CA LEU A 275 63.31 80.45 -143.03
C LEU A 275 64.47 81.35 -142.61
N GLU A 276 65.07 82.22 -143.43
CA GLU A 276 66.13 83.18 -143.03
C GLU A 276 65.62 84.40 -142.20
N GLU A 277 64.37 84.83 -142.44
CA GLU A 277 63.69 85.87 -141.65
C GLU A 277 63.12 85.27 -140.35
N VAL A 278 62.60 84.03 -140.45
CA VAL A 278 62.34 83.20 -139.27
C VAL A 278 63.66 82.78 -138.62
N HIS A 279 64.81 82.63 -139.28
CA HIS A 279 66.14 82.36 -138.70
C HIS A 279 66.79 83.62 -138.17
N ARG A 280 66.26 84.83 -138.38
CA ARG A 280 66.61 85.99 -137.56
C ARG A 280 65.77 86.02 -136.28
N GLN A 281 64.52 85.55 -136.32
CA GLN A 281 63.66 85.36 -135.13
C GLN A 281 63.92 84.04 -134.41
N ARG A 282 64.53 83.06 -135.08
CA ARG A 282 64.93 81.72 -134.69
C ARG A 282 66.44 81.67 -134.59
N HIS A 283 67.25 82.64 -135.02
CA HIS A 283 68.57 82.89 -134.39
C HIS A 283 68.39 83.73 -133.14
N ALA A 284 67.38 84.61 -133.02
CA ALA A 284 67.02 85.18 -131.73
C ALA A 284 66.49 84.07 -130.80
N SER A 285 65.54 83.25 -131.27
CA SER A 285 65.02 82.11 -130.50
C SER A 285 65.88 80.86 -130.49
N ASP A 286 66.88 80.66 -131.38
CA ASP A 286 67.94 79.62 -131.29
C ASP A 286 69.22 80.20 -130.67
N ILE A 287 69.38 81.51 -130.45
CA ILE A 287 70.34 82.02 -129.44
C ILE A 287 69.69 81.92 -128.05
N GLU A 288 68.36 82.00 -127.94
CA GLU A 288 67.60 81.65 -126.74
C GLU A 288 67.30 80.14 -126.64
N PHE A 289 67.29 79.35 -127.70
CA PHE A 289 67.09 77.89 -127.68
C PHE A 289 68.41 77.16 -127.74
N GLU A 290 69.44 77.54 -128.50
CA GLU A 290 70.83 77.21 -128.10
C GLU A 290 71.22 77.99 -126.84
N GLY A 291 70.41 78.94 -126.36
CA GLY A 291 70.52 79.53 -125.03
C GLY A 291 69.99 78.57 -123.98
N VAL A 292 68.78 78.03 -124.20
CA VAL A 292 67.99 77.12 -123.34
C VAL A 292 68.38 75.66 -123.53
N GLU A 293 69.06 75.30 -124.61
CA GLU A 293 69.54 73.98 -125.03
C GLU A 293 71.06 73.97 -124.94
N ARG A 294 71.77 75.12 -124.99
CA ARG A 294 73.01 75.22 -124.19
C ARG A 294 72.69 75.40 -122.73
N GLU A 295 71.57 75.91 -122.23
CA GLU A 295 71.27 75.92 -120.79
C GLU A 295 70.67 74.60 -120.35
N ALA A 296 70.02 73.82 -121.21
CA ALA A 296 69.50 72.49 -120.93
C ALA A 296 70.54 71.43 -121.27
N ASN A 297 71.38 71.58 -122.30
CA ASN A 297 72.61 70.80 -122.37
C ASN A 297 73.67 71.35 -121.41
N ARG A 298 73.66 72.59 -120.92
CA ARG A 298 74.44 72.99 -119.73
C ARG A 298 73.73 72.62 -118.45
N ALA A 299 72.44 72.31 -118.39
CA ALA A 299 71.74 71.89 -117.16
C ALA A 299 71.53 70.38 -117.11
N MET A 300 71.68 69.68 -118.23
CA MET A 300 71.73 68.23 -118.41
C MET A 300 73.18 67.79 -118.56
N SER A 301 74.07 68.57 -119.21
CA SER A 301 75.51 68.53 -118.86
C SER A 301 75.60 68.93 -117.41
N ALA A 302 75.20 70.09 -116.89
CA ALA A 302 75.14 70.31 -115.42
C ALA A 302 74.10 69.46 -114.66
N LEU A 303 73.42 68.45 -115.21
CA LEU A 303 72.73 67.43 -114.41
C LEU A 303 73.59 66.18 -114.37
N VAL A 304 74.16 65.74 -115.49
CA VAL A 304 75.13 64.63 -115.61
C VAL A 304 76.51 65.02 -115.08
N GLN A 305 76.77 66.32 -115.05
CA GLN A 305 77.90 67.07 -114.53
C GLN A 305 77.50 67.61 -113.17
N ALA A 306 76.22 67.83 -112.78
CA ALA A 306 75.84 67.86 -111.35
C ALA A 306 75.82 66.45 -110.73
N GLU A 307 75.68 65.38 -111.51
CA GLU A 307 75.64 63.99 -111.07
C GLU A 307 77.04 63.42 -111.11
N LYS A 308 77.86 63.76 -112.10
CA LYS A 308 79.32 63.64 -112.02
C LYS A 308 79.90 64.63 -111.04
N GLU A 309 79.31 65.80 -110.77
CA GLU A 309 79.65 66.68 -109.65
C GLU A 309 78.98 66.18 -108.38
N VAL A 310 78.01 65.26 -108.35
CA VAL A 310 77.50 64.65 -107.10
C VAL A 310 78.29 63.38 -106.80
N GLU A 311 78.77 62.68 -107.82
CA GLU A 311 79.69 61.57 -107.71
C GLU A 311 81.14 62.06 -107.59
N GLN A 312 81.49 63.22 -108.16
CA GLN A 312 82.64 64.05 -107.79
C GLN A 312 82.34 64.85 -106.54
N MET A 313 81.12 65.14 -106.08
CA MET A 313 80.87 65.74 -104.74
C MET A 313 80.73 64.66 -103.68
N LYS A 314 80.64 63.39 -104.05
CA LYS A 314 80.85 62.20 -103.22
C LYS A 314 82.32 61.81 -103.22
N GLY A 315 82.97 61.88 -104.38
CA GLY A 315 84.42 61.87 -104.57
C GLY A 315 85.08 63.07 -103.89
N GLU A 316 84.43 64.22 -103.85
CA GLU A 316 84.74 65.45 -103.12
C GLU A 316 84.01 65.51 -101.80
N LEU A 317 83.14 64.58 -101.42
CA LEU A 317 82.83 64.33 -100.00
C LEU A 317 83.88 63.39 -99.43
N LEU A 318 84.57 62.61 -100.27
CA LEU A 318 85.78 61.87 -99.94
C LEU A 318 87.02 62.78 -100.01
N ILE A 319 87.13 63.69 -100.99
CA ILE A 319 88.18 64.73 -101.06
C ILE A 319 87.87 65.86 -100.09
N GLN A 320 86.63 66.24 -99.78
CA GLN A 320 86.24 67.10 -98.64
C GLN A 320 86.07 66.33 -97.34
N ARG A 321 86.15 64.99 -97.29
CA ARG A 321 86.53 64.29 -96.05
C ARG A 321 88.04 64.25 -95.90
N ALA A 322 88.80 64.15 -96.98
CA ALA A 322 90.25 64.28 -97.02
C ALA A 322 90.72 65.74 -96.90
N ALA A 323 89.86 66.70 -97.21
CA ALA A 323 89.98 68.16 -97.10
C ALA A 323 89.07 68.71 -96.01
N LEU A 324 88.21 67.93 -95.35
CA LEU A 324 87.85 68.12 -93.94
C LEU A 324 88.96 67.54 -93.07
N ALA A 325 89.69 66.52 -93.51
CA ALA A 325 90.93 66.10 -92.87
C ALA A 325 92.08 67.05 -93.21
N SER A 326 92.14 67.66 -94.41
CA SER A 326 93.06 68.74 -94.74
C SER A 326 92.60 70.02 -94.09
N THR A 327 91.34 70.46 -94.13
CA THR A 327 90.86 71.61 -93.36
C THR A 327 90.72 71.36 -91.87
N ARG A 328 90.88 70.13 -91.36
CA ARG A 328 91.13 69.84 -89.93
C ARG A 328 92.62 69.74 -89.63
N ARG A 329 93.46 69.41 -90.62
CA ARG A 329 94.90 69.71 -90.64
C ARG A 329 95.18 71.18 -90.98
N ASP A 330 94.21 71.97 -91.46
CA ASP A 330 94.29 73.39 -91.79
C ASP A 330 93.48 74.20 -90.80
N LEU A 331 92.51 73.64 -90.09
CA LEU A 331 92.09 74.10 -88.77
C LEU A 331 93.16 73.69 -87.78
N GLY A 332 93.89 72.60 -88.02
CA GLY A 332 95.09 72.21 -87.30
C GLY A 332 96.20 73.19 -87.62
N SER A 333 96.47 73.48 -88.89
CA SER A 333 97.52 74.40 -89.33
C SER A 333 97.12 75.85 -89.17
N LYS A 334 95.83 76.24 -89.17
CA LYS A 334 95.28 77.56 -88.78
C LYS A 334 94.94 77.66 -87.31
N LYS A 335 94.84 76.57 -86.53
CA LYS A 335 94.96 76.62 -85.07
C LYS A 335 96.41 76.69 -84.68
N GLU A 336 97.30 76.03 -85.38
CA GLU A 336 98.75 76.17 -85.31
C GLU A 336 99.17 77.50 -85.95
N HIS A 337 98.42 78.09 -86.90
CA HIS A 337 98.61 79.44 -87.45
C HIS A 337 97.90 80.46 -86.59
N LEU A 338 96.85 80.13 -85.82
CA LEU A 338 96.25 80.99 -84.80
C LEU A 338 97.03 80.87 -83.50
N GLU A 339 97.76 79.79 -83.26
CA GLU A 339 98.72 79.59 -82.17
C GLU A 339 100.08 80.12 -82.60
N GLN A 340 100.46 80.11 -83.88
CA GLN A 340 101.59 80.85 -84.47
C GLN A 340 101.22 82.30 -84.76
N MET A 341 99.95 82.68 -84.83
CA MET A 341 99.47 84.07 -84.94
C MET A 341 99.06 84.61 -83.59
N GLN A 342 98.74 83.78 -82.60
CA GLN A 342 98.76 84.13 -81.18
C GLN A 342 100.19 84.10 -80.67
N ALA A 343 101.06 83.19 -81.12
CA ALA A 343 102.48 83.24 -80.84
C ALA A 343 103.19 84.26 -81.72
N SER A 344 102.67 84.70 -82.88
CA SER A 344 103.19 85.88 -83.61
C SER A 344 102.46 87.16 -83.28
N TYR A 345 101.36 87.13 -82.54
CA TYR A 345 100.80 88.28 -81.84
C TYR A 345 101.49 88.45 -80.48
N GLN A 346 101.78 87.36 -79.76
CA GLN A 346 102.68 87.33 -78.60
C GLN A 346 104.13 87.59 -79.02
N ASN A 347 104.59 87.07 -80.17
CA ASN A 347 105.87 87.46 -80.77
C ASN A 347 105.75 88.83 -81.42
N ARG A 348 104.62 89.41 -81.81
CA ARG A 348 104.54 90.85 -82.19
C ARG A 348 104.47 91.77 -80.98
N ILE A 349 104.02 91.27 -79.84
CA ILE A 349 104.17 91.91 -78.53
C ILE A 349 105.63 91.82 -78.08
N GLN A 350 106.28 90.65 -78.19
CA GLN A 350 107.71 90.46 -77.89
C GLN A 350 108.63 91.06 -78.96
N ASP A 351 108.22 91.11 -80.23
CA ASP A 351 108.91 91.73 -81.36
C ASP A 351 108.61 93.22 -81.40
N GLY A 352 107.51 93.69 -80.78
CA GLY A 352 107.31 95.09 -80.42
C GLY A 352 108.28 95.50 -79.31
N GLN A 353 108.41 94.67 -78.27
CA GLN A 353 109.46 94.82 -77.24
C GLN A 353 110.89 94.66 -77.81
N ARG A 354 111.11 93.84 -78.84
CA ARG A 354 112.38 93.74 -79.58
C ARG A 354 112.56 94.82 -80.64
N LEU A 355 111.50 95.39 -81.22
CA LEU A 355 111.54 96.53 -82.16
C LEU A 355 111.84 97.81 -81.39
N ASP A 356 111.39 97.94 -80.15
CA ASP A 356 111.85 98.95 -79.20
C ASP A 356 113.35 98.76 -78.92
N ALA A 357 113.81 97.53 -78.62
CA ALA A 357 115.23 97.21 -78.43
C ALA A 357 116.08 97.26 -79.72
N ARG A 358 115.46 97.13 -80.90
CA ARG A 358 116.12 97.15 -82.23
C ARG A 358 116.07 98.52 -82.87
N LEU A 359 115.18 99.42 -82.45
CA LEU A 359 115.28 100.86 -82.69
C LEU A 359 116.47 101.44 -81.91
N GLU A 360 116.72 100.95 -80.69
CA GLU A 360 117.97 101.24 -79.95
C GLU A 360 119.22 100.71 -80.69
N LEU A 361 119.15 99.51 -81.30
CA LEU A 361 120.26 98.92 -82.07
C LEU A 361 120.40 99.47 -83.51
N LEU A 362 119.33 99.95 -84.14
CA LEU A 362 119.36 100.56 -85.48
C LEU A 362 119.87 102.00 -85.43
N MET A 363 119.85 102.65 -84.26
CA MET A 363 120.66 103.84 -84.00
C MET A 363 122.16 103.51 -84.08
N THR A 364 122.60 102.41 -83.46
CA THR A 364 124.02 102.01 -83.47
C THR A 364 124.50 101.45 -84.81
N VAL A 365 123.62 100.81 -85.59
CA VAL A 365 123.96 100.25 -86.93
C VAL A 365 123.88 101.30 -88.06
N LYS A 366 123.08 102.37 -87.90
CA LYS A 366 123.11 103.52 -88.82
C LYS A 366 124.48 104.22 -88.82
N GLU A 367 125.17 104.23 -87.69
CA GLU A 367 126.53 104.79 -87.55
C GLU A 367 127.59 103.96 -88.29
N GLU A 368 127.32 102.67 -88.55
CA GLU A 368 128.27 101.75 -89.16
C GLU A 368 128.08 101.60 -90.68
N MET A 369 126.85 101.78 -91.19
CA MET A 369 126.52 101.73 -92.61
C MET A 369 127.08 102.91 -93.44
N ASP A 370 127.62 103.95 -92.79
CA ASP A 370 128.37 105.03 -93.45
C ASP A 370 129.74 104.57 -94.00
N ARG A 371 130.20 103.36 -93.67
CA ARG A 371 131.57 102.89 -93.95
C ARG A 371 131.74 101.96 -95.15
N LYS A 372 131.02 102.32 -96.21
CA LYS A 372 131.51 102.21 -97.60
C LYS A 372 131.48 100.85 -98.29
N ALA A 373 131.35 101.01 -99.60
CA ALA A 373 131.33 100.03 -100.66
C ALA A 373 132.72 99.73 -101.25
N LEU A 374 132.84 98.52 -101.81
CA LEU A 374 133.83 97.96 -102.76
C LEU A 374 135.34 97.95 -102.43
N SER A 375 135.93 96.76 -102.63
CA SER A 375 137.16 96.43 -103.39
C SER A 375 138.23 95.64 -102.62
N LEU A 376 138.55 94.45 -103.15
CA LEU A 376 139.83 93.70 -103.16
C LEU A 376 140.60 93.42 -101.87
N GLU A 377 140.15 93.90 -100.70
CA GLU A 377 140.57 93.37 -99.40
C GLU A 377 139.83 92.05 -99.04
N ASP A 378 138.89 91.64 -99.91
CA ASP A 378 138.11 90.39 -99.88
C ASP A 378 138.93 89.09 -99.80
N MET A 379 140.24 89.13 -100.00
CA MET A 379 141.05 87.91 -100.03
C MET A 379 141.71 87.57 -98.70
N ILE A 380 141.94 88.54 -97.82
CA ILE A 380 142.63 88.30 -96.54
C ILE A 380 141.64 87.93 -95.43
N ASP A 381 140.43 88.50 -95.44
CA ASP A 381 139.35 88.11 -94.50
C ASP A 381 138.77 86.71 -94.77
N TYR A 382 138.96 86.16 -95.98
CA TYR A 382 138.53 84.79 -96.31
C TYR A 382 139.23 83.74 -95.43
N LEU A 383 140.51 83.95 -95.08
CA LEU A 383 141.26 83.02 -94.23
C LEU A 383 140.85 83.12 -92.75
N ALA A 384 140.38 84.28 -92.28
CA ALA A 384 139.80 84.42 -90.94
C ALA A 384 138.43 83.73 -90.81
N LYS A 385 137.63 83.72 -91.89
CA LYS A 385 136.33 83.02 -91.94
C LYS A 385 136.45 81.49 -91.84
N VAL A 386 137.56 80.91 -92.32
CA VAL A 386 137.79 79.46 -92.26
C VAL A 386 138.07 78.97 -90.84
N VAL A 387 138.71 79.78 -89.98
CA VAL A 387 138.94 79.41 -88.58
C VAL A 387 137.64 79.46 -87.77
N ALA A 388 136.77 80.43 -88.06
CA ALA A 388 135.45 80.52 -87.42
C ALA A 388 134.53 79.35 -87.80
N SER A 389 134.55 78.88 -89.06
CA SER A 389 133.72 77.74 -89.48
C SER A 389 134.09 76.44 -88.75
N VAL A 390 135.37 76.22 -88.45
CA VAL A 390 135.82 75.03 -87.70
C VAL A 390 135.36 75.06 -86.24
N THR A 391 135.30 76.25 -85.62
CA THR A 391 134.72 76.37 -84.26
C THR A 391 133.21 76.13 -84.23
N GLN A 392 132.50 76.46 -85.31
CA GLN A 392 131.07 76.22 -85.45
C GLN A 392 130.74 74.74 -85.69
N GLU A 393 131.59 74.01 -86.41
CA GLU A 393 131.44 72.55 -86.58
C GLU A 393 131.61 71.78 -85.27
N HIS A 394 132.56 72.18 -84.41
CA HIS A 394 132.74 71.55 -83.09
C HIS A 394 131.51 71.73 -82.18
N ALA A 395 130.90 72.92 -82.17
CA ALA A 395 129.68 73.18 -81.40
C ALA A 395 128.47 72.37 -81.91
N MET A 396 128.39 72.13 -83.22
CA MET A 396 127.36 71.26 -83.82
C MET A 396 127.54 69.80 -83.42
N LYS A 397 128.79 69.29 -83.37
CA LYS A 397 129.08 67.92 -82.93
C LYS A 397 128.76 67.69 -81.45
N ASP A 398 128.98 68.69 -80.59
CA ASP A 398 128.58 68.61 -79.18
C ASP A 398 127.05 68.65 -78.98
N ALA A 399 126.33 69.38 -79.83
CA ALA A 399 124.87 69.37 -79.86
C ALA A 399 124.31 68.02 -80.35
N GLU A 400 124.94 67.41 -81.36
CA GLU A 400 124.61 66.06 -81.84
C GLU A 400 124.85 64.99 -80.75
N TYR A 401 125.94 65.09 -79.98
CA TYR A 401 126.24 64.15 -78.88
C TYR A 401 125.19 64.21 -77.76
N LYS A 402 124.79 65.42 -77.34
CA LYS A 402 123.73 65.60 -76.34
C LYS A 402 122.36 65.14 -76.84
N ALA A 403 122.06 65.36 -78.13
CA ALA A 403 120.84 64.84 -78.76
C ALA A 403 120.84 63.29 -78.84
N ALA A 404 122.00 62.67 -79.11
CA ALA A 404 122.15 61.22 -79.10
C ALA A 404 121.98 60.63 -77.69
N GLN A 405 122.49 61.30 -76.65
CA GLN A 405 122.32 60.89 -75.26
C GLN A 405 120.86 60.96 -74.79
N ALA A 406 120.14 62.02 -75.16
CA ALA A 406 118.70 62.14 -74.89
C ALA A 406 117.88 61.06 -75.63
N ARG A 407 118.24 60.76 -76.89
CA ARG A 407 117.64 59.63 -77.64
C ARG A 407 117.90 58.30 -76.94
N LEU A 408 119.11 58.06 -76.43
CA LEU A 408 119.44 56.83 -75.71
C LEU A 408 118.61 56.67 -74.42
N GLN A 409 118.38 57.74 -73.66
CA GLN A 409 117.52 57.70 -72.47
C GLN A 409 116.05 57.45 -72.82
N THR A 410 115.52 58.10 -73.86
CA THR A 410 114.15 57.81 -74.33
C THR A 410 114.00 56.39 -74.88
N MET A 411 115.01 55.84 -75.55
CA MET A 411 115.02 54.44 -75.99
C MET A 411 115.15 53.48 -74.80
N GLY A 412 115.90 53.83 -73.75
CA GLY A 412 115.97 53.08 -72.50
C GLY A 412 114.64 53.02 -71.76
N GLN A 413 113.91 54.15 -71.69
CA GLN A 413 112.55 54.18 -71.13
C GLN A 413 111.57 53.34 -71.97
N ARG A 414 111.65 53.44 -73.31
CA ARG A 414 110.86 52.60 -74.23
C ARG A 414 111.16 51.11 -74.07
N LEU A 415 112.42 50.75 -73.81
CA LEU A 415 112.84 49.36 -73.61
C LEU A 415 112.30 48.79 -72.29
N ILE A 416 112.15 49.62 -71.25
CA ILE A 416 111.51 49.23 -70.00
C ILE A 416 109.99 49.08 -70.20
N GLU A 417 109.34 50.00 -70.89
CA GLU A 417 107.91 49.89 -71.24
C GLU A 417 107.63 48.64 -72.09
N LEU A 418 108.46 48.37 -73.09
CA LEU A 418 108.36 47.17 -73.92
C LEU A 418 108.61 45.89 -73.13
N LYS A 419 109.53 45.89 -72.16
CA LYS A 419 109.72 44.74 -71.24
C LYS A 419 108.54 44.53 -70.28
N GLN A 420 107.89 45.60 -69.84
CA GLN A 420 106.66 45.50 -69.04
C GLN A 420 105.49 45.00 -69.88
N GLN A 421 105.39 45.42 -71.15
CA GLN A 421 104.42 44.88 -72.10
C GLN A 421 104.71 43.42 -72.45
N GLU A 422 105.98 43.04 -72.62
CA GLU A 422 106.40 41.65 -72.82
C GLU A 422 106.02 40.77 -71.62
N ALA A 423 106.26 41.24 -70.39
CA ALA A 423 105.85 40.52 -69.17
C ALA A 423 104.31 40.42 -69.03
N ALA A 424 103.56 41.46 -69.43
CA ALA A 424 102.10 41.42 -69.47
C ALA A 424 101.60 40.42 -70.52
N VAL A 425 102.19 40.43 -71.71
CA VAL A 425 101.87 39.48 -72.79
C VAL A 425 102.29 38.06 -72.42
N ASP A 426 103.39 37.84 -71.71
CA ASP A 426 103.79 36.52 -71.20
C ASP A 426 102.82 36.00 -70.14
N ASN A 427 102.32 36.88 -69.26
CA ASN A 427 101.27 36.53 -68.32
C ASN A 427 99.96 36.20 -69.04
N ASP A 428 99.58 36.97 -70.07
CA ASP A 428 98.42 36.68 -70.92
C ASP A 428 98.60 35.39 -71.72
N ILE A 429 99.79 35.11 -72.23
CA ILE A 429 100.13 33.85 -72.91
C ILE A 429 100.07 32.69 -71.91
N SER A 430 100.52 32.86 -70.67
CA SER A 430 100.41 31.84 -69.64
C SER A 430 98.95 31.57 -69.24
N GLY A 431 98.14 32.64 -69.13
CA GLY A 431 96.71 32.60 -68.90
C GLY A 431 95.97 31.92 -70.06
N LEU A 432 96.26 32.31 -71.29
CA LEU A 432 95.71 31.70 -72.50
C LEU A 432 96.20 30.27 -72.69
N ARG A 433 97.42 29.90 -72.30
CA ARG A 433 97.91 28.51 -72.31
C ARG A 433 97.18 27.66 -71.27
N SER A 434 96.89 28.19 -70.08
CA SER A 434 96.08 27.52 -69.07
C SER A 434 94.62 27.37 -69.53
N GLY A 435 94.08 28.40 -70.19
CA GLY A 435 92.79 28.39 -70.87
C GLY A 435 92.73 27.40 -72.03
N LEU A 436 93.79 27.30 -72.83
CA LEU A 436 93.94 26.31 -73.90
C LEU A 436 94.05 24.89 -73.35
N LYS A 437 94.69 24.69 -72.20
CA LYS A 437 94.72 23.39 -71.51
C LYS A 437 93.33 23.02 -70.98
N GLY A 438 92.60 23.98 -70.42
CA GLY A 438 91.22 23.81 -69.98
C GLY A 438 90.24 23.60 -71.14
N LEU A 439 90.41 24.32 -72.25
CA LEU A 439 89.65 24.15 -73.48
C LEU A 439 90.02 22.84 -74.19
N SER A 440 91.27 22.40 -74.15
CA SER A 440 91.70 21.11 -74.68
C SER A 440 91.15 19.96 -73.85
N GLN A 441 91.14 20.07 -72.51
CA GLN A 441 90.39 19.14 -71.66
C GLN A 441 88.89 19.18 -71.95
N ARG A 442 88.33 20.36 -72.20
CA ARG A 442 86.92 20.49 -72.60
C ARG A 442 86.64 19.87 -73.95
N ILE A 443 87.54 20.02 -74.91
CA ILE A 443 87.49 19.38 -76.23
C ILE A 443 87.59 17.89 -76.05
N ILE A 444 88.49 17.35 -75.23
CA ILE A 444 88.55 15.91 -74.94
C ILE A 444 87.26 15.44 -74.25
N THR A 445 86.68 16.21 -73.32
CA THR A 445 85.37 15.87 -72.73
C THR A 445 84.25 15.95 -73.75
N PHE A 446 84.29 16.92 -74.66
CA PHE A 446 83.31 17.06 -75.75
C PHE A 446 83.51 16.01 -76.83
N GLU A 447 84.73 15.57 -77.12
CA GLU A 447 85.05 14.47 -78.02
C GLU A 447 84.61 13.14 -77.41
N ASN A 448 84.77 12.96 -76.10
CA ASN A 448 84.22 11.82 -75.36
C ASN A 448 82.68 11.87 -75.32
N GLN A 449 82.08 13.06 -75.15
CA GLN A 449 80.64 13.24 -75.24
C GLN A 449 80.13 13.08 -76.67
N ILE A 450 80.89 13.47 -77.69
CA ILE A 450 80.57 13.26 -79.11
C ILE A 450 80.77 11.79 -79.46
N GLN A 451 81.74 11.08 -78.89
CA GLN A 451 81.88 9.63 -79.00
C GLN A 451 80.70 8.92 -78.33
N GLN A 452 80.29 9.35 -77.13
CA GLN A 452 79.08 8.86 -76.47
C GLN A 452 77.83 9.20 -77.27
N GLN A 453 77.70 10.42 -77.80
CA GLN A 453 76.60 10.83 -78.65
C GLN A 453 76.63 10.11 -79.98
N ARG A 454 77.79 9.80 -80.57
CA ARG A 454 77.91 8.93 -81.74
C ARG A 454 77.48 7.52 -81.40
N ARG A 455 77.80 6.98 -80.22
CA ARG A 455 77.24 5.69 -79.74
C ARG A 455 75.74 5.79 -79.50
N HIS A 456 75.23 6.90 -78.98
CA HIS A 456 73.80 7.14 -78.81
C HIS A 456 73.10 7.33 -80.15
N ILE A 457 73.72 7.98 -81.12
CA ILE A 457 73.23 8.14 -82.50
C ILE A 457 73.32 6.79 -83.21
N TYR A 458 74.38 5.99 -83.03
CA TYR A 458 74.47 4.65 -83.61
C TYR A 458 73.45 3.68 -82.98
N ASN A 459 73.23 3.77 -81.67
CA ASN A 459 72.15 3.05 -80.98
C ASN A 459 70.78 3.57 -81.38
N ALA A 460 70.62 4.88 -81.55
CA ALA A 460 69.40 5.50 -82.02
C ALA A 460 69.16 5.17 -83.49
N ASP A 461 70.19 5.04 -84.33
CA ASP A 461 70.10 4.66 -85.74
C ASP A 461 69.84 3.17 -85.86
N TYR A 462 70.39 2.34 -84.97
CA TYR A 462 70.02 0.93 -84.86
C TYR A 462 68.58 0.78 -84.36
N GLN A 463 68.17 1.57 -83.36
CA GLN A 463 66.79 1.64 -82.89
C GLN A 463 65.87 2.24 -83.95
N ILE A 464 66.30 3.21 -84.74
CA ILE A 464 65.55 3.82 -85.84
C ILE A 464 65.48 2.82 -86.97
N GLN A 465 66.51 2.07 -87.33
CA GLN A 465 66.42 1.00 -88.33
C GLN A 465 65.52 -0.13 -87.84
N SER A 466 65.60 -0.51 -86.56
CA SER A 466 64.67 -1.44 -85.91
C SER A 466 63.24 -0.90 -85.92
N LEU A 467 63.06 0.37 -85.58
CA LEU A 467 61.78 1.08 -85.58
C LEU A 467 61.30 1.39 -86.98
N THR A 468 62.16 1.45 -88.01
CA THR A 468 61.86 1.67 -89.43
C THR A 468 61.47 0.36 -90.09
N ARG A 469 62.08 -0.78 -89.68
CA ARG A 469 61.56 -2.13 -89.94
C ARG A 469 60.23 -2.35 -89.23
N LYS A 470 60.11 -1.96 -87.96
CA LYS A 470 58.83 -2.01 -87.23
C LYS A 470 57.82 -0.99 -87.76
N LEU A 471 58.24 0.13 -88.34
CA LEU A 471 57.38 1.12 -89.00
C LEU A 471 57.02 0.71 -90.40
N SER A 472 57.82 -0.07 -91.14
CA SER A 472 57.38 -0.67 -92.40
C SER A 472 56.32 -1.75 -92.13
N ILE A 473 56.51 -2.52 -91.05
CA ILE A 473 55.50 -3.44 -90.51
C ILE A 473 54.26 -2.66 -90.00
N ALA A 474 54.42 -1.55 -89.28
CA ALA A 474 53.31 -0.77 -88.74
C ALA A 474 52.64 0.18 -89.76
N ARG A 475 53.32 0.57 -90.85
CA ARG A 475 52.77 1.35 -91.98
C ARG A 475 51.98 0.49 -92.97
N GLY A 476 52.07 -0.83 -92.88
CA GLY A 476 51.19 -1.71 -93.64
C GLY A 476 51.82 -2.38 -94.85
N ASP A 477 53.13 -2.32 -95.07
CA ASP A 477 53.78 -3.11 -96.13
C ASP A 477 54.01 -4.55 -95.64
N HIS A 478 52.91 -5.30 -95.58
CA HIS A 478 52.88 -6.73 -95.26
C HIS A 478 53.03 -7.53 -96.55
N SER A 479 53.69 -8.69 -96.48
CA SER A 479 53.55 -9.69 -97.55
C SER A 479 52.08 -10.14 -97.63
N LEU A 480 51.60 -10.49 -98.82
CA LEU A 480 50.20 -10.84 -99.09
C LEU A 480 49.63 -11.92 -98.13
N GLU A 481 50.48 -12.80 -97.61
CA GLU A 481 50.10 -13.85 -96.65
C GLU A 481 49.78 -13.31 -95.25
N GLU A 482 50.55 -12.35 -94.74
CA GLU A 482 50.33 -11.76 -93.40
C GLU A 482 49.07 -10.88 -93.38
N LEU A 483 48.78 -10.22 -94.51
CA LEU A 483 47.57 -9.42 -94.68
C LEU A 483 46.29 -10.29 -94.67
N ALA A 484 46.38 -11.53 -95.16
CA ALA A 484 45.28 -12.49 -95.09
C ALA A 484 45.04 -12.99 -93.65
N VAL A 485 46.10 -13.33 -92.91
CA VAL A 485 46.01 -13.78 -91.51
C VAL A 485 45.50 -12.66 -90.60
N LEU A 486 45.97 -11.42 -90.79
CA LEU A 486 45.51 -10.27 -90.01
C LEU A 486 44.04 -9.93 -90.31
N LYS A 487 43.58 -10.03 -91.56
CA LYS A 487 42.16 -9.88 -91.89
C LYS A 487 41.30 -10.98 -91.27
N GLN A 488 41.79 -12.22 -91.23
CA GLN A 488 41.11 -13.33 -90.58
C GLN A 488 41.03 -13.14 -89.05
N ASN A 489 42.09 -12.64 -88.43
CA ASN A 489 42.12 -12.32 -87.00
C ASN A 489 41.25 -11.10 -86.65
N ILE A 490 41.20 -10.09 -87.51
CA ILE A 490 40.27 -8.97 -87.35
C ILE A 490 38.84 -9.48 -87.45
N ALA A 491 38.52 -10.33 -88.43
CA ALA A 491 37.20 -10.92 -88.58
C ALA A 491 36.81 -11.75 -87.34
N SER A 492 37.72 -12.58 -86.82
CA SER A 492 37.46 -13.39 -85.63
C SER A 492 37.31 -12.54 -84.37
N LEU A 493 38.12 -11.50 -84.18
CA LEU A 493 38.00 -10.56 -83.07
C LEU A 493 36.74 -9.70 -83.15
N THR A 494 36.32 -9.28 -84.36
CA THR A 494 35.03 -8.59 -84.55
C THR A 494 33.86 -9.51 -84.27
N GLN A 495 33.94 -10.78 -84.65
CA GLN A 495 32.92 -11.77 -84.33
C GLN A 495 32.85 -12.05 -82.82
N GLN A 496 34.00 -12.11 -82.14
CA GLN A 496 34.06 -12.22 -80.68
C GLN A 496 33.47 -10.99 -80.00
N LEU A 497 33.81 -9.77 -80.45
CA LEU A 497 33.25 -8.54 -79.92
C LEU A 497 31.72 -8.45 -80.12
N GLU A 498 31.22 -8.88 -81.28
CA GLU A 498 29.78 -8.97 -81.53
C GLU A 498 29.11 -10.02 -80.63
N SER A 499 29.76 -11.17 -80.40
CA SER A 499 29.23 -12.15 -79.45
C SER A 499 29.20 -11.62 -78.03
N GLU A 500 30.23 -10.89 -77.60
CA GLU A 500 30.29 -10.29 -76.26
C GLU A 500 29.30 -9.12 -76.10
N LEU A 501 29.03 -8.35 -77.15
CA LEU A 501 27.98 -7.34 -77.15
C LEU A 501 26.58 -7.97 -77.08
N ARG A 502 26.38 -9.15 -77.69
CA ARG A 502 25.13 -9.91 -77.59
C ARG A 502 24.96 -10.51 -76.20
N THR A 503 26.01 -11.08 -75.60
CA THR A 503 25.97 -11.59 -74.22
C THR A 503 25.73 -10.45 -73.22
N ALA A 504 26.40 -9.30 -73.38
CA ALA A 504 26.16 -8.13 -72.52
C ALA A 504 24.73 -7.59 -72.63
N LYS A 505 24.15 -7.55 -73.84
CA LYS A 505 22.73 -7.19 -74.03
C LYS A 505 21.80 -8.20 -73.36
N LEU A 506 22.06 -9.49 -73.50
CA LEU A 506 21.29 -10.55 -72.85
C LEU A 506 21.37 -10.43 -71.32
N VAL A 507 22.56 -10.22 -70.76
CA VAL A 507 22.76 -10.01 -69.32
C VAL A 507 22.05 -8.74 -68.85
N LYS A 508 22.07 -7.66 -69.62
CA LYS A 508 21.32 -6.43 -69.30
C LYS A 508 19.80 -6.66 -69.30
N GLN A 509 19.30 -7.46 -70.23
CA GLN A 509 17.88 -7.80 -70.31
C GLN A 509 17.48 -8.76 -69.18
N GLN A 510 18.33 -9.73 -68.83
CA GLN A 510 18.14 -10.64 -67.71
C GLN A 510 18.19 -9.91 -66.37
N THR A 511 19.14 -9.00 -66.16
CA THR A 511 19.20 -8.16 -64.95
C THR A 511 17.99 -7.22 -64.84
N GLY A 512 17.50 -6.67 -65.96
CA GLY A 512 16.23 -5.93 -66.01
C GLY A 512 15.01 -6.79 -65.64
N SER A 513 14.95 -8.03 -66.13
CA SER A 513 13.90 -8.99 -65.76
C SER A 513 13.96 -9.33 -64.27
N VAL A 514 15.14 -9.70 -63.77
CA VAL A 514 15.35 -10.07 -62.36
C VAL A 514 15.05 -8.90 -61.42
N THR A 515 15.43 -7.67 -61.77
CA THR A 515 15.09 -6.49 -60.97
C THR A 515 13.58 -6.24 -60.92
N SER A 516 12.87 -6.38 -62.04
CA SER A 516 11.41 -6.29 -62.06
C SER A 516 10.74 -7.42 -61.25
N GLU A 517 11.33 -8.61 -61.24
CA GLU A 517 10.88 -9.76 -60.44
C GLU A 517 11.12 -9.54 -58.95
N ILE A 518 12.26 -8.98 -58.57
CA ILE A 518 12.58 -8.56 -57.20
C ILE A 518 11.58 -7.50 -56.72
N GLU A 519 11.27 -6.49 -57.54
CA GLU A 519 10.28 -5.47 -57.18
C GLU A 519 8.88 -6.06 -57.01
N ARG A 520 8.48 -7.00 -57.86
CA ARG A 520 7.20 -7.72 -57.74
C ARG A 520 7.17 -8.60 -56.49
N LEU A 521 8.25 -9.34 -56.21
CA LEU A 521 8.38 -10.15 -55.01
C LEU A 521 8.35 -9.29 -53.75
N ASN A 522 9.03 -8.15 -53.72
CA ASN A 522 9.00 -7.21 -52.60
C ASN A 522 7.59 -6.65 -52.35
N ARG A 523 6.84 -6.31 -53.40
CA ARG A 523 5.42 -5.92 -53.28
C ARG A 523 4.56 -7.04 -52.71
N ASN A 524 4.70 -8.26 -53.23
CA ASN A 524 3.98 -9.42 -52.72
C ASN A 524 4.36 -9.72 -51.25
N LEU A 525 5.63 -9.54 -50.88
CA LEU A 525 6.13 -9.75 -49.53
C LEU A 525 5.56 -8.69 -48.57
N ALA A 526 5.45 -7.44 -49.01
CA ALA A 526 4.78 -6.38 -48.26
C ALA A 526 3.28 -6.67 -48.07
N GLU A 527 2.58 -7.11 -49.11
CA GLU A 527 1.17 -7.53 -49.01
C GLU A 527 0.99 -8.74 -48.07
N LEU A 528 1.88 -9.73 -48.15
CA LEU A 528 1.84 -10.90 -47.26
C LEU A 528 2.16 -10.54 -45.81
N LYS A 529 3.08 -9.59 -45.57
CA LYS A 529 3.34 -9.06 -44.23
C LYS A 529 2.12 -8.34 -43.66
N ALA A 530 1.48 -7.48 -44.45
CA ALA A 530 0.26 -6.80 -44.03
C ALA A 530 -0.89 -7.78 -43.77
N LYS A 531 -1.04 -8.82 -44.60
CA LYS A 531 -2.02 -9.90 -44.36
C LYS A 531 -1.70 -10.69 -43.09
N ARG A 532 -0.41 -11.01 -42.86
CA ARG A 532 0.03 -11.69 -41.64
C ARG A 532 -0.29 -10.86 -40.41
N GLU A 533 0.03 -9.57 -40.41
CA GLU A 533 -0.26 -8.67 -39.29
C GLU A 533 -1.77 -8.63 -38.99
N ARG A 534 -2.62 -8.56 -40.01
CA ARG A 534 -4.08 -8.64 -39.83
C ARG A 534 -4.53 -9.98 -39.26
N VAL A 535 -4.01 -11.09 -39.78
CA VAL A 535 -4.33 -12.42 -39.24
C VAL A 535 -3.83 -12.57 -37.81
N ASP A 536 -2.66 -12.02 -37.48
CA ASP A 536 -2.13 -12.02 -36.12
C ASP A 536 -3.03 -11.17 -35.20
N THR A 537 -3.50 -9.98 -35.62
CA THR A 537 -4.45 -9.19 -34.82
C THR A 537 -5.77 -9.92 -34.62
N ASP A 538 -6.34 -10.50 -35.68
CA ASP A 538 -7.60 -11.26 -35.61
C ASP A 538 -7.43 -12.49 -34.70
N LEU A 539 -6.28 -13.17 -34.77
CA LEU A 539 -5.95 -14.30 -33.91
C LEU A 539 -5.86 -13.86 -32.45
N HIS A 540 -5.21 -12.73 -32.14
CA HIS A 540 -5.15 -12.20 -30.78
C HIS A 540 -6.54 -11.83 -30.26
N GLU A 541 -7.39 -11.18 -31.08
CA GLU A 541 -8.78 -10.88 -30.72
C GLU A 541 -9.58 -12.15 -30.44
N GLN A 542 -9.46 -13.17 -31.29
CA GLN A 542 -10.13 -14.47 -31.08
C GLN A 542 -9.59 -15.21 -29.85
N MET A 543 -8.28 -15.14 -29.57
CA MET A 543 -7.71 -15.71 -28.34
C MET A 543 -8.24 -14.99 -27.10
N LEU A 544 -8.35 -13.66 -27.12
CA LEU A 544 -8.95 -12.88 -26.03
C LEU A 544 -10.44 -13.21 -25.85
N ALA A 545 -11.20 -13.30 -26.95
CA ALA A 545 -12.60 -13.73 -26.92
C ALA A 545 -12.76 -15.16 -26.37
N SER A 546 -11.89 -16.08 -26.77
CA SER A 546 -11.86 -17.46 -26.27
C SER A 546 -11.51 -17.53 -24.78
N ASN A 547 -10.49 -16.79 -24.35
CA ASN A 547 -10.07 -16.74 -22.94
C ASN A 547 -11.16 -16.12 -22.06
N THR A 548 -11.80 -15.04 -22.51
CA THR A 548 -12.93 -14.44 -21.79
C THR A 548 -14.12 -15.39 -21.75
N ALA A 549 -14.46 -16.07 -22.85
CA ALA A 549 -15.49 -17.12 -22.86
C ALA A 549 -15.16 -18.27 -21.90
N GLY A 550 -13.90 -18.70 -21.81
CA GLY A 550 -13.43 -19.70 -20.83
C GLY A 550 -13.57 -19.22 -19.38
N LEU A 551 -13.25 -17.96 -19.09
CA LEU A 551 -13.48 -17.35 -17.78
C LEU A 551 -14.97 -17.24 -17.43
N TYR A 552 -15.83 -16.94 -18.41
CA TYR A 552 -17.28 -16.96 -18.20
C TYR A 552 -17.81 -18.38 -17.99
N LEU A 553 -17.27 -19.37 -18.70
CA LEU A 553 -17.68 -20.76 -18.57
C LEU A 553 -17.31 -21.33 -17.21
N THR A 554 -16.08 -21.08 -16.73
CA THR A 554 -15.66 -21.45 -15.37
C THR A 554 -16.48 -20.76 -14.29
N LYS A 555 -16.85 -19.48 -14.47
CA LYS A 555 -17.81 -18.80 -13.58
C LYS A 555 -19.17 -19.50 -13.57
N LEU A 556 -19.73 -19.81 -14.74
CA LEU A 556 -21.01 -20.50 -14.85
C LEU A 556 -20.97 -21.92 -14.26
N GLU A 557 -19.86 -22.63 -14.38
CA GLU A 557 -19.65 -23.93 -13.73
C GLU A 557 -19.64 -23.80 -12.20
N ASN A 558 -18.96 -22.78 -11.67
CA ASN A 558 -18.97 -22.50 -10.23
C ASN A 558 -20.36 -22.09 -9.74
N ASP A 559 -21.06 -21.20 -10.45
CA ASP A 559 -22.42 -20.79 -10.13
C ASP A 559 -23.38 -21.99 -10.15
N ARG A 560 -23.23 -22.89 -11.13
CA ARG A 560 -23.97 -24.15 -11.19
C ARG A 560 -23.65 -25.06 -10.00
N ALA A 561 -22.38 -25.20 -9.63
CA ALA A 561 -21.98 -25.99 -8.47
C ALA A 561 -22.56 -25.42 -7.17
N GLU A 562 -22.52 -24.09 -6.99
CA GLU A 562 -23.15 -23.41 -5.86
C GLU A 562 -24.67 -23.61 -5.84
N ALA A 563 -25.33 -23.53 -6.99
CA ALA A 563 -26.77 -23.76 -7.10
C ALA A 563 -27.13 -25.21 -6.74
N LEU A 564 -26.32 -26.19 -7.13
CA LEU A 564 -26.49 -27.60 -6.75
C LEU A 564 -26.29 -27.80 -5.24
N LEU A 565 -25.25 -27.18 -4.64
CA LEU A 565 -25.04 -27.22 -3.19
C LEU A 565 -26.20 -26.58 -2.42
N LYS A 566 -26.73 -25.45 -2.91
CA LYS A 566 -27.93 -24.81 -2.35
C LYS A 566 -29.13 -25.74 -2.46
N LEU A 567 -29.35 -26.37 -3.61
CA LEU A 567 -30.44 -27.34 -3.81
C LEU A 567 -30.33 -28.52 -2.84
N ASP A 568 -29.14 -29.09 -2.68
CA ASP A 568 -28.93 -30.22 -1.76
C ASP A 568 -29.09 -29.80 -0.30
N SER A 569 -28.64 -28.60 0.07
CA SER A 569 -28.91 -28.03 1.41
C SER A 569 -30.41 -27.87 1.66
N MET A 570 -31.17 -27.43 0.67
CA MET A 570 -32.63 -27.32 0.74
C MET A 570 -33.30 -28.69 0.83
N LYS A 571 -32.82 -29.70 0.10
CA LYS A 571 -33.33 -31.08 0.23
C LYS A 571 -33.09 -31.62 1.63
N ILE A 572 -31.91 -31.42 2.22
CA ILE A 572 -31.60 -31.84 3.58
C ILE A 572 -32.51 -31.12 4.59
N GLN A 573 -32.70 -29.80 4.44
CA GLN A 573 -33.63 -29.05 5.29
C GLN A 573 -35.07 -29.55 5.16
N ARG A 574 -35.53 -29.81 3.92
CA ARG A 574 -36.85 -30.40 3.65
C ARG A 574 -37.01 -31.75 4.35
N GLU A 575 -36.05 -32.65 4.22
CA GLU A 575 -36.10 -33.97 4.86
C GLU A 575 -36.10 -33.86 6.39
N ARG A 576 -35.31 -32.94 6.95
CA ARG A 576 -35.33 -32.67 8.39
C ARG A 576 -36.71 -32.17 8.84
N LEU A 577 -37.28 -31.20 8.14
CA LEU A 577 -38.62 -30.67 8.46
C LEU A 577 -39.70 -31.74 8.30
N LEU A 578 -39.59 -32.61 7.29
CA LEU A 578 -40.49 -33.74 7.11
C LEU A 578 -40.40 -34.73 8.27
N ARG A 579 -39.18 -35.10 8.73
CA ARG A 579 -39.02 -35.96 9.91
C ARG A 579 -39.57 -35.31 11.18
N GLU A 580 -39.34 -34.01 11.37
CA GLU A 580 -39.91 -33.26 12.50
C GLU A 580 -41.44 -33.23 12.44
N TYR A 581 -42.01 -33.05 11.25
CA TYR A 581 -43.45 -33.10 11.01
C TYR A 581 -44.03 -34.50 11.27
N GLU A 582 -43.41 -35.55 10.74
CA GLU A 582 -43.80 -36.94 10.97
C GLU A 582 -43.77 -37.30 12.45
N ASN A 583 -42.71 -36.92 13.17
CA ASN A 583 -42.59 -37.12 14.61
C ASN A 583 -43.70 -36.37 15.37
N ARG A 584 -43.95 -35.10 15.05
CA ARG A 584 -45.04 -34.33 15.67
C ARG A 584 -46.40 -34.92 15.36
N SER A 585 -46.64 -35.37 14.12
CA SER A 585 -47.87 -36.03 13.70
C SER A 585 -48.08 -37.33 14.47
N ALA A 586 -47.04 -38.15 14.63
CA ALA A 586 -47.08 -39.38 15.44
C ALA A 586 -47.39 -39.08 16.92
N ILE A 587 -46.79 -38.04 17.51
CA ILE A 587 -47.09 -37.62 18.88
C ILE A 587 -48.54 -37.16 19.00
N VAL A 588 -49.01 -36.29 18.08
CA VAL A 588 -50.40 -35.80 18.09
C VAL A 588 -51.37 -36.97 17.94
N PHE A 589 -51.11 -37.90 17.02
CA PHE A 589 -51.90 -39.11 16.86
C PHE A 589 -51.91 -39.99 18.13
N GLY A 590 -50.75 -40.17 18.77
CA GLY A 590 -50.65 -40.89 20.04
C GLY A 590 -51.45 -40.22 21.16
N LEU A 591 -51.38 -38.89 21.26
CA LEU A 591 -52.12 -38.11 22.25
C LEU A 591 -53.63 -38.11 21.98
N THR A 592 -54.06 -37.99 20.73
CA THR A 592 -55.49 -38.06 20.37
C THR A 592 -56.05 -39.45 20.64
N ASN A 593 -55.31 -40.51 20.30
CA ASN A 593 -55.69 -41.88 20.64
C ASN A 593 -55.77 -42.07 22.17
N ARG A 594 -54.77 -41.60 22.93
CA ARG A 594 -54.78 -41.67 24.39
C ARG A 594 -55.94 -40.90 24.99
N LYS A 595 -56.24 -39.70 24.48
CA LYS A 595 -57.40 -38.89 24.88
C LYS A 595 -58.70 -39.64 24.63
N GLU A 596 -58.86 -40.27 23.48
CA GLU A 596 -60.08 -41.03 23.16
C GLU A 596 -60.20 -42.30 24.01
N GLN A 597 -59.10 -43.01 24.26
CA GLN A 597 -59.08 -44.15 25.20
C GLN A 597 -59.50 -43.72 26.61
N LEU A 598 -58.99 -42.59 27.11
CA LEU A 598 -59.39 -42.03 28.40
C LEU A 598 -60.86 -41.60 28.39
N ARG A 599 -61.36 -40.99 27.30
CA ARG A 599 -62.77 -40.62 27.15
C ARG A 599 -63.67 -41.85 27.21
N ILE A 600 -63.35 -42.89 26.45
CA ILE A 600 -64.07 -44.17 26.46
C ILE A 600 -64.02 -44.80 27.87
N GLY A 601 -62.84 -44.83 28.49
CA GLY A 601 -62.67 -45.35 29.85
C GLY A 601 -63.49 -44.59 30.90
N ALA A 602 -63.52 -43.25 30.81
CA ALA A 602 -64.34 -42.40 31.67
C ALA A 602 -65.83 -42.68 31.47
N VAL A 603 -66.31 -42.77 30.22
CA VAL A 603 -67.72 -43.09 29.92
C VAL A 603 -68.10 -44.49 30.42
N LYS A 604 -67.20 -45.48 30.31
CA LYS A 604 -67.45 -46.81 30.89
C LYS A 604 -67.56 -46.73 32.40
N ARG A 605 -66.62 -46.05 33.06
CA ARG A 605 -66.61 -45.91 34.53
C ARG A 605 -67.81 -45.13 35.05
N THR A 606 -68.27 -44.09 34.34
CA THR A 606 -69.50 -43.39 34.72
C THR A 606 -70.72 -44.30 34.60
N LYS A 607 -70.83 -45.10 33.53
CA LYS A 607 -71.92 -46.08 33.39
C LYS A 607 -71.87 -47.15 34.48
N GLU A 608 -70.70 -47.64 34.84
CA GLU A 608 -70.51 -48.57 35.97
C GLU A 608 -70.95 -47.94 37.29
N LEU A 609 -70.53 -46.69 37.57
CA LEU A 609 -70.95 -45.96 38.75
C LEU A 609 -72.46 -45.68 38.77
N ASP A 610 -73.06 -45.35 37.63
CA ASP A 610 -74.51 -45.14 37.52
C ASP A 610 -75.27 -46.44 37.78
N ALA A 611 -74.77 -47.58 37.29
CA ALA A 611 -75.34 -48.90 37.60
C ALA A 611 -75.23 -49.24 39.10
N VAL A 612 -74.06 -49.02 39.72
CA VAL A 612 -73.88 -49.20 41.17
C VAL A 612 -74.79 -48.26 41.96
N LYS A 613 -74.91 -46.99 41.54
CA LYS A 613 -75.79 -46.02 42.17
C LYS A 613 -77.26 -46.43 42.07
N ALA A 614 -77.69 -46.98 40.93
CA ALA A 614 -79.05 -47.49 40.75
C ALA A 614 -79.32 -48.69 41.67
N LEU A 615 -78.35 -49.62 41.81
CA LEU A 615 -78.45 -50.73 42.75
C LEU A 615 -78.54 -50.24 44.20
N LEU A 616 -77.67 -49.32 44.62
CA LEU A 616 -77.72 -48.72 45.96
C LEU A 616 -79.05 -47.99 46.22
N GLN A 617 -79.58 -47.27 45.23
CA GLN A 617 -80.90 -46.64 45.35
C GLN A 617 -82.03 -47.67 45.51
N GLN A 618 -81.92 -48.82 44.84
CA GLN A 618 -82.85 -49.92 45.01
C GLN A 618 -82.72 -50.55 46.41
N GLU A 619 -81.50 -50.77 46.90
CA GLU A 619 -81.25 -51.27 48.26
C GLU A 619 -81.84 -50.33 49.32
N VAL A 620 -81.61 -49.01 49.18
CA VAL A 620 -82.21 -48.01 50.08
C VAL A 620 -83.74 -48.09 50.06
N ARG A 621 -84.36 -48.22 48.89
CA ARG A 621 -85.83 -48.37 48.79
C ARG A 621 -86.32 -49.64 49.48
N LEU A 622 -85.61 -50.76 49.34
CA LEU A 622 -85.96 -52.01 49.99
C LEU A 622 -85.83 -51.87 51.52
N VAL A 623 -84.75 -51.27 52.01
CA VAL A 623 -84.56 -50.99 53.44
C VAL A 623 -85.65 -50.05 53.98
N ASP A 624 -86.04 -49.02 53.24
CA ASP A 624 -87.14 -48.13 53.62
C ASP A 624 -88.48 -48.87 53.68
N GLN A 625 -88.73 -49.78 52.74
CA GLN A 625 -89.91 -50.65 52.75
C GLN A 625 -89.91 -51.56 53.99
N ASP A 626 -88.80 -52.23 54.28
CA ASP A 626 -88.65 -53.09 55.46
C ASP A 626 -88.84 -52.29 56.76
N LEU A 627 -88.22 -51.11 56.85
CA LEU A 627 -88.36 -50.21 57.98
C LEU A 627 -89.80 -49.73 58.14
N SER A 628 -90.51 -49.44 57.04
CA SER A 628 -91.93 -49.09 57.08
C SER A 628 -92.81 -50.27 57.55
N ALA A 629 -92.49 -51.49 57.14
CA ALA A 629 -93.17 -52.71 57.57
C ALA A 629 -92.97 -52.97 59.06
N VAL A 630 -91.73 -52.89 59.55
CA VAL A 630 -91.40 -53.01 60.98
C VAL A 630 -92.08 -51.90 61.80
N ARG A 631 -92.10 -50.66 61.31
CA ARG A 631 -92.85 -49.57 61.97
C ARG A 631 -94.34 -49.88 62.07
N LEU A 632 -94.93 -50.46 61.03
CA LEU A 632 -96.34 -50.86 61.04
C LEU A 632 -96.60 -52.00 62.04
N GLU A 633 -95.73 -53.01 62.09
CA GLU A 633 -95.80 -54.08 63.10
C GLU A 633 -95.66 -53.55 64.52
N LEU A 634 -94.71 -52.63 64.75
CA LEU A 634 -94.54 -51.98 66.04
C LEU A 634 -95.79 -51.20 66.44
N LYS A 635 -96.41 -50.46 65.51
CA LYS A 635 -97.71 -49.78 65.76
C LYS A 635 -98.80 -50.78 66.12
N LYS A 636 -98.92 -51.91 65.38
CA LYS A 636 -99.89 -52.97 65.69
C LYS A 636 -99.66 -53.55 67.10
N ARG A 637 -98.41 -53.86 67.46
CA ARG A 637 -98.06 -54.36 68.80
C ARG A 637 -98.35 -53.33 69.89
N ARG A 638 -98.06 -52.05 69.65
CA ARG A 638 -98.38 -50.96 70.59
C ARG A 638 -99.88 -50.83 70.83
N ILE A 639 -100.69 -50.87 69.76
CA ILE A 639 -102.16 -50.87 69.88
C ILE A 639 -102.65 -52.10 70.66
N PHE A 640 -102.04 -53.27 70.43
CA PHE A 640 -102.39 -54.49 71.16
C PHE A 640 -102.06 -54.40 72.66
N ILE A 641 -100.89 -53.86 73.02
CA ILE A 641 -100.50 -53.61 74.41
C ILE A 641 -101.47 -52.61 75.05
N GLU A 642 -101.84 -51.54 74.34
CA GLU A 642 -102.78 -50.55 74.88
C GLU A 642 -104.17 -51.17 75.12
N LYS A 643 -104.65 -52.04 74.22
CA LYS A 643 -105.88 -52.81 74.43
C LYS A 643 -105.80 -53.72 75.66
N LEU A 644 -104.66 -54.38 75.87
CA LEU A 644 -104.41 -55.21 77.05
C LEU A 644 -104.39 -54.36 78.33
N ARG A 645 -103.73 -53.21 78.30
CA ARG A 645 -103.69 -52.25 79.41
C ARG A 645 -105.10 -51.79 79.78
N ILE A 646 -105.88 -51.30 78.82
CA ILE A 646 -107.29 -50.91 79.04
C ILE A 646 -108.10 -52.08 79.62
N ARG A 647 -107.89 -53.32 79.16
CA ARG A 647 -108.57 -54.50 79.72
C ARG A 647 -108.15 -54.79 81.16
N CYS A 648 -106.87 -54.65 81.50
CA CYS A 648 -106.36 -54.77 82.86
C CYS A 648 -106.92 -53.66 83.76
N ASP A 649 -107.00 -52.43 83.27
CA ASP A 649 -107.58 -51.29 83.99
C ASP A 649 -109.07 -51.54 84.26
N ILE A 650 -109.85 -51.96 83.25
CA ILE A 650 -111.27 -52.34 83.44
C ILE A 650 -111.43 -53.48 84.45
N LEU A 651 -110.55 -54.50 84.43
CA LEU A 651 -110.60 -55.58 85.42
C LEU A 651 -110.30 -55.07 86.84
N THR A 652 -109.35 -54.16 86.95
CA THR A 652 -108.96 -53.52 88.22
C THR A 652 -110.10 -52.65 88.75
N ASP A 653 -110.74 -51.86 87.89
CA ASP A 653 -111.92 -51.05 88.22
C ASP A 653 -113.10 -51.92 88.63
N ARG A 654 -113.31 -53.08 87.96
CA ARG A 654 -114.39 -54.01 88.31
C ARG A 654 -114.17 -54.69 89.66
N VAL A 655 -112.92 -55.03 90.00
CA VAL A 655 -112.54 -55.53 91.33
C VAL A 655 -112.67 -54.42 92.38
N GLY A 656 -112.29 -53.18 92.06
CA GLY A 656 -112.53 -51.99 92.89
C GLY A 656 -114.02 -51.74 93.16
N ALA A 657 -114.88 -51.85 92.16
CA ALA A 657 -116.32 -51.65 92.30
C ALA A 657 -116.98 -52.72 93.20
N ILE A 658 -116.61 -54.00 93.05
CA ILE A 658 -117.13 -55.08 93.89
C ILE A 658 -116.69 -54.91 95.35
N THR A 659 -115.48 -54.40 95.59
CA THR A 659 -114.92 -54.20 96.94
C THR A 659 -115.46 -52.95 97.62
N CYS A 660 -115.77 -51.88 96.89
CA CYS A 660 -116.47 -50.69 97.41
C CYS A 660 -117.87 -51.01 97.92
N ALA A 661 -118.62 -51.89 97.21
CA ALA A 661 -119.95 -52.33 97.62
C ALA A 661 -119.97 -53.14 98.94
N ALA A 662 -118.87 -53.82 99.29
CA ALA A 662 -118.77 -54.65 100.50
C ALA A 662 -118.22 -53.91 101.74
N SER A 663 -117.52 -52.79 101.56
CA SER A 663 -116.79 -52.07 102.61
C SER A 663 -117.51 -50.81 103.14
N GLY A 664 -118.53 -50.31 102.42
CA GLY A 664 -119.30 -49.12 102.84
C GLY A 664 -118.50 -47.81 102.84
N LYS A 665 -117.38 -47.74 102.10
CA LYS A 665 -116.51 -46.57 101.93
C LYS A 665 -116.68 -45.95 100.53
N ASN A 666 -116.41 -44.65 100.40
CA ASN A 666 -116.54 -43.90 99.15
C ASN A 666 -115.55 -44.37 98.06
N PRO A 667 -115.93 -44.32 96.76
CA PRO A 667 -115.13 -44.88 95.65
C PRO A 667 -113.75 -44.26 95.39
N GLU A 668 -113.46 -43.06 95.93
CA GLU A 668 -112.24 -42.30 95.60
C GLU A 668 -111.06 -42.52 96.58
N GLU A 669 -111.28 -43.17 97.73
CA GLU A 669 -110.23 -43.40 98.76
C GLU A 669 -109.71 -44.85 98.82
N ALA A 670 -110.22 -45.75 97.98
CA ALA A 670 -109.87 -47.17 98.03
C ALA A 670 -108.89 -47.58 96.92
N ASP A 671 -107.66 -47.94 97.28
CA ASP A 671 -106.67 -48.50 96.35
C ASP A 671 -107.05 -49.96 95.98
N PRO A 672 -107.33 -50.28 94.70
CA PRO A 672 -107.80 -51.59 94.28
C PRO A 672 -106.79 -52.73 94.52
N ARG A 673 -105.51 -52.41 94.80
CA ARG A 673 -104.46 -53.41 95.09
C ARG A 673 -104.50 -53.96 96.53
N THR A 674 -105.06 -53.21 97.48
CA THR A 674 -105.21 -53.58 98.91
C THR A 674 -106.65 -53.93 99.31
N ALA A 675 -107.61 -53.71 98.41
CA ALA A 675 -109.03 -53.89 98.68
C ALA A 675 -109.43 -55.35 99.01
N GLN A 676 -108.73 -56.36 98.46
CA GLN A 676 -108.98 -57.77 98.76
C GLN A 676 -108.45 -58.18 100.15
N SER A 677 -107.28 -57.67 100.55
CA SER A 677 -106.70 -57.94 101.88
C SER A 677 -107.49 -57.25 103.00
N ASP A 678 -107.97 -56.03 102.78
CA ASP A 678 -108.71 -55.26 103.80
C ASP A 678 -110.11 -55.83 104.07
N ALA A 679 -110.77 -56.41 103.06
CA ALA A 679 -112.03 -57.13 103.23
C ALA A 679 -111.85 -58.38 104.10
N ILE A 680 -110.79 -59.17 103.86
CA ILE A 680 -110.48 -60.39 104.64
C ILE A 680 -110.15 -60.03 106.10
N ILE A 681 -109.39 -58.95 106.33
CA ILE A 681 -109.05 -58.47 107.68
C ILE A 681 -110.30 -58.00 108.43
N ASN A 682 -111.24 -57.31 107.77
CA ASN A 682 -112.48 -56.85 108.41
C ASN A 682 -113.49 -57.97 108.70
N PHE A 683 -113.55 -59.02 107.86
CA PHE A 683 -114.31 -60.24 108.20
C PHE A 683 -113.70 -60.97 109.40
N GLY A 684 -112.37 -61.00 109.52
CA GLY A 684 -111.68 -61.52 110.71
C GLY A 684 -111.99 -60.74 112.00
N LYS A 685 -111.98 -59.41 111.93
CA LYS A 685 -112.29 -58.53 113.08
C LYS A 685 -113.74 -58.67 113.55
N LYS A 686 -114.72 -58.71 112.65
CA LYS A 686 -116.15 -58.92 113.01
C LYS A 686 -116.43 -60.30 113.60
N LYS A 687 -115.65 -61.33 113.25
CA LYS A 687 -115.76 -62.68 113.85
C LYS A 687 -115.18 -62.73 115.27
N ALA A 688 -114.06 -62.04 115.50
CA ALA A 688 -113.43 -61.93 116.82
C ALA A 688 -114.28 -61.12 117.82
N ASP A 689 -114.88 -60.01 117.38
CA ASP A 689 -115.76 -59.18 118.23
C ASP A 689 -117.08 -59.88 118.63
N LEU A 690 -117.60 -60.79 117.78
CA LEU A 690 -118.79 -61.58 118.09
C LEU A 690 -118.49 -62.74 119.06
N GLN A 691 -117.30 -63.34 119.01
CA GLN A 691 -116.85 -64.36 119.97
C GLN A 691 -116.51 -63.75 121.33
N ALA A 692 -115.90 -62.57 121.37
CA ALA A 692 -115.62 -61.84 122.61
C ALA A 692 -116.90 -61.46 123.38
N ARG A 693 -117.96 -61.01 122.67
CA ARG A 693 -119.26 -60.67 123.28
C ARG A 693 -120.04 -61.88 123.78
N PHE A 694 -119.85 -63.06 123.19
CA PHE A 694 -120.51 -64.30 123.65
C PHE A 694 -119.84 -64.88 124.91
N GLU A 695 -118.52 -64.79 125.02
CA GLU A 695 -117.76 -65.17 126.22
C GLU A 695 -117.98 -64.20 127.40
N GLU A 696 -118.17 -62.90 127.11
CA GLU A 696 -118.42 -61.86 128.11
C GLU A 696 -119.77 -62.06 128.84
N TYR A 697 -120.87 -62.30 128.12
CA TYR A 697 -122.20 -62.56 128.73
C TYR A 697 -122.33 -63.93 129.39
N SER A 698 -121.60 -64.94 128.92
CA SER A 698 -121.56 -66.28 129.52
C SER A 698 -120.74 -66.31 130.83
N SER A 699 -119.75 -65.41 130.98
CA SER A 699 -118.99 -65.26 132.23
C SER A 699 -119.72 -64.41 133.27
N GLN A 700 -120.55 -63.44 132.85
CA GLN A 700 -121.32 -62.57 133.74
C GLN A 700 -122.48 -63.31 134.46
N LEU A 701 -123.05 -64.36 133.85
CA LEU A 701 -124.11 -65.17 134.48
C LEU A 701 -123.58 -66.20 135.51
N LYS A 702 -122.35 -66.72 135.33
CA LYS A 702 -121.70 -67.65 136.28
C LYS A 702 -120.95 -66.94 137.42
N LYS A 703 -120.56 -65.68 137.24
CA LYS A 703 -119.91 -64.86 138.28
C LYS A 703 -120.92 -64.35 139.33
N ALA A 704 -122.14 -63.98 138.93
CA ALA A 704 -123.18 -63.49 139.85
C ALA A 704 -123.70 -64.55 140.85
N GLU A 705 -123.62 -65.85 140.55
CA GLU A 705 -124.09 -66.93 141.44
C GLU A 705 -123.01 -67.45 142.41
N LEU A 706 -121.72 -67.30 142.07
CA LEU A 706 -120.57 -67.71 142.92
C LEU A 706 -120.06 -66.57 143.82
N GLU A 707 -120.35 -65.30 143.47
CA GLU A 707 -119.95 -64.11 144.22
C GLU A 707 -120.70 -63.91 145.56
N VAL A 708 -121.88 -64.52 145.78
CA VAL A 708 -122.62 -64.39 147.05
C VAL A 708 -122.11 -65.33 148.17
N ALA A 709 -121.49 -66.47 147.84
CA ALA A 709 -120.97 -67.42 148.84
C ALA A 709 -119.46 -67.28 149.08
N GLY A 710 -118.67 -66.89 148.07
CA GLY A 710 -117.22 -66.72 148.18
C GLY A 710 -116.77 -65.44 148.90
N LEU A 711 -117.60 -64.37 148.89
CA LEU A 711 -117.27 -63.09 149.49
C LEU A 711 -117.37 -63.06 151.04
N GLN A 712 -117.93 -64.09 151.69
CA GLN A 712 -117.91 -64.22 153.16
C GLN A 712 -116.73 -65.05 153.69
N GLN A 713 -116.23 -66.04 152.94
CA GLN A 713 -115.11 -66.91 153.37
C GLN A 713 -113.73 -66.42 152.90
N ALA A 714 -113.69 -65.60 151.84
CA ALA A 714 -112.46 -64.92 151.40
C ALA A 714 -112.16 -63.63 152.19
N LEU A 715 -113.15 -62.98 152.83
CA LEU A 715 -112.96 -61.75 153.61
C LEU A 715 -112.28 -62.00 154.98
N GLU A 716 -112.24 -63.25 155.48
CA GLU A 716 -111.49 -63.66 156.68
C GLU A 716 -110.11 -64.29 156.35
N SER A 717 -109.94 -64.89 155.18
CA SER A 717 -108.65 -65.41 154.68
C SER A 717 -107.76 -64.30 154.08
N LEU A 718 -108.35 -63.29 153.42
CA LEU A 718 -107.67 -62.05 152.99
C LEU A 718 -107.38 -61.09 154.16
N ARG A 719 -107.98 -61.24 155.36
CA ARG A 719 -107.56 -60.49 156.56
C ARG A 719 -106.28 -61.07 157.20
N ARG A 720 -105.98 -62.36 157.02
CA ARG A 720 -104.76 -63.02 157.53
C ARG A 720 -103.59 -63.02 156.56
N SER A 721 -103.80 -63.19 155.25
CA SER A 721 -102.72 -63.13 154.25
C SER A 721 -102.29 -61.69 153.90
N ASN A 722 -103.19 -60.70 154.01
CA ASN A 722 -102.83 -59.28 153.95
C ASN A 722 -102.10 -58.76 155.22
N ALA A 723 -101.95 -59.59 156.27
CA ALA A 723 -101.14 -59.26 157.45
C ALA A 723 -99.65 -59.65 157.29
N GLU A 724 -99.29 -60.55 156.36
CA GLU A 724 -97.90 -61.03 156.18
C GLU A 724 -97.16 -60.40 154.98
N ILE A 725 -97.83 -60.07 153.87
CA ILE A 725 -97.15 -59.45 152.70
C ILE A 725 -97.20 -57.91 152.73
N ARG A 726 -98.00 -57.33 153.64
CA ARG A 726 -97.82 -55.94 154.11
C ARG A 726 -96.62 -55.79 155.07
N ARG A 727 -95.86 -56.86 155.32
CA ARG A 727 -94.61 -56.80 156.10
C ARG A 727 -93.36 -56.63 155.23
N ASP A 728 -93.36 -57.01 153.96
CA ASP A 728 -92.16 -56.93 153.12
C ASP A 728 -92.34 -56.08 151.84
N VAL A 729 -92.30 -54.76 152.11
CA VAL A 729 -91.63 -53.72 151.31
C VAL A 729 -92.33 -53.22 150.03
N ARG A 730 -93.21 -52.23 150.25
CA ARG A 730 -93.46 -51.08 149.33
C ARG A 730 -92.48 -49.93 149.64
N PRO A 731 -92.24 -48.99 148.71
CA PRO A 731 -91.32 -47.88 148.90
C PRO A 731 -91.96 -46.68 149.62
N VAL A 732 -91.06 -45.86 150.17
CA VAL A 732 -91.21 -44.51 150.79
C VAL A 732 -91.14 -44.47 152.33
N THR A 733 -90.20 -43.63 152.78
CA THR A 733 -89.96 -42.97 154.08
C THR A 733 -91.11 -42.98 155.11
N SER A 734 -90.86 -43.01 156.43
CA SER A 734 -89.82 -42.28 157.18
C SER A 734 -89.43 -42.96 158.51
N GLY A 735 -88.12 -43.23 158.71
CA GLY A 735 -87.54 -43.39 160.06
C GLY A 735 -86.89 -44.73 160.48
N SER A 736 -86.01 -45.34 159.68
CA SER A 736 -85.05 -46.35 160.19
C SER A 736 -83.73 -46.40 159.39
N ALA A 737 -82.62 -46.53 160.15
CA ALA A 737 -81.16 -46.66 159.92
C ALA A 737 -80.47 -46.36 158.56
N GLU A 738 -81.06 -46.59 157.39
CA GLU A 738 -80.40 -46.31 156.10
C GLU A 738 -80.73 -44.90 155.56
N ALA A 739 -81.77 -44.28 156.11
CA ALA A 739 -82.14 -42.89 155.84
C ALA A 739 -81.14 -41.86 156.38
N GLU A 740 -80.24 -42.20 157.31
CA GLU A 740 -79.15 -41.30 157.73
C GLU A 740 -77.91 -41.42 156.83
N ARG A 741 -77.63 -42.59 156.26
CA ARG A 741 -76.47 -42.78 155.36
C ARG A 741 -76.72 -42.19 153.97
N LEU A 742 -77.94 -42.28 153.47
CA LEU A 742 -78.34 -41.60 152.22
C LEU A 742 -78.57 -40.10 152.45
N LYS A 743 -78.95 -39.64 153.66
CA LYS A 743 -79.00 -38.19 153.99
C LYS A 743 -77.62 -37.57 154.01
N ARG A 744 -76.59 -38.21 154.57
CA ARG A 744 -75.22 -37.67 154.55
C ARG A 744 -74.67 -37.59 153.13
N ALA A 745 -74.82 -38.64 152.33
CA ALA A 745 -74.38 -38.64 150.93
C ALA A 745 -75.18 -37.68 150.03
N LYS A 746 -76.47 -37.42 150.32
CA LYS A 746 -77.27 -36.39 149.63
C LYS A 746 -77.01 -34.98 150.17
N GLN A 747 -76.69 -34.81 151.46
CA GLN A 747 -76.30 -33.52 152.04
C GLN A 747 -74.92 -33.07 151.54
N ASP A 748 -73.98 -33.99 151.30
CA ASP A 748 -72.67 -33.65 150.71
C ASP A 748 -72.82 -33.26 149.22
N LEU A 749 -73.75 -33.91 148.50
CA LEU A 749 -74.06 -33.57 147.10
C LEU A 749 -74.90 -32.28 146.97
N GLU A 750 -75.88 -32.07 147.87
CA GLU A 750 -76.71 -30.86 147.95
C GLU A 750 -75.90 -29.65 148.47
N GLN A 751 -74.89 -29.83 149.33
CA GLN A 751 -73.99 -28.74 149.72
C GLN A 751 -73.13 -28.28 148.54
N ALA A 752 -72.54 -29.20 147.78
CA ALA A 752 -71.78 -28.88 146.56
C ALA A 752 -72.66 -28.26 145.46
N ASP A 753 -73.87 -28.79 145.24
CA ASP A 753 -74.82 -28.22 144.29
C ASP A 753 -75.39 -26.88 144.78
N SER A 754 -75.54 -26.66 146.09
CA SER A 754 -75.98 -25.38 146.68
C SER A 754 -74.91 -24.29 146.62
N GLU A 755 -73.62 -24.60 146.73
CA GLU A 755 -72.54 -23.64 146.49
C GLU A 755 -72.47 -23.23 145.01
N ILE A 756 -72.64 -24.20 144.09
CA ILE A 756 -72.66 -23.95 142.64
C ILE A 756 -73.92 -23.18 142.22
N LEU A 757 -75.09 -23.49 142.81
CA LEU A 757 -76.33 -22.73 142.60
C LEU A 757 -76.25 -21.34 143.23
N TYR A 758 -75.72 -21.17 144.45
CA TYR A 758 -75.54 -19.89 145.12
C TYR A 758 -74.61 -18.95 144.34
N LEU A 759 -73.50 -19.46 143.81
CA LEU A 759 -72.62 -18.68 142.94
C LEU A 759 -73.29 -18.35 141.59
N ARG A 760 -74.05 -19.27 140.99
CA ARG A 760 -74.78 -19.02 139.73
C ARG A 760 -75.98 -18.09 139.89
N THR A 761 -76.69 -18.13 141.02
CA THR A 761 -77.79 -17.21 141.32
C THR A 761 -77.27 -15.84 141.72
N ASN A 762 -76.17 -15.74 142.48
CA ASN A 762 -75.57 -14.44 142.77
C ASN A 762 -75.03 -13.76 141.50
N ILE A 763 -74.44 -14.52 140.57
CA ILE A 763 -74.01 -13.98 139.28
C ILE A 763 -75.21 -13.57 138.40
N ARG A 764 -76.33 -14.31 138.44
CA ARG A 764 -77.57 -13.91 137.73
C ARG A 764 -78.31 -12.76 138.39
N ASN A 765 -78.33 -12.69 139.72
CA ASN A 765 -78.97 -11.63 140.47
C ASN A 765 -78.15 -10.34 140.36
N ALA A 766 -76.82 -10.40 140.44
CA ALA A 766 -75.97 -9.24 140.15
C ALA A 766 -76.13 -8.75 138.70
N LYS A 767 -76.31 -9.66 137.73
CA LYS A 767 -76.65 -9.29 136.35
C LYS A 767 -78.04 -8.66 136.22
N ARG A 768 -79.05 -9.20 136.91
CA ARG A 768 -80.41 -8.64 136.92
C ARG A 768 -80.52 -7.33 137.70
N GLU A 769 -79.74 -7.15 138.75
CA GLU A 769 -79.64 -5.89 139.50
C GLU A 769 -78.91 -4.82 138.67
N MET A 770 -77.90 -5.19 137.88
CA MET A 770 -77.28 -4.30 136.90
C MET A 770 -78.28 -3.91 135.79
N GLU A 771 -78.97 -4.88 135.19
CA GLU A 771 -79.98 -4.61 134.14
C GLU A 771 -81.21 -3.85 134.67
N ALA A 772 -81.64 -4.11 135.92
CA ALA A 772 -82.75 -3.40 136.56
C ALA A 772 -82.36 -1.99 137.06
N ALA A 773 -81.12 -1.80 137.52
CA ALA A 773 -80.60 -0.46 137.84
C ALA A 773 -80.37 0.36 136.57
N GLU A 774 -80.00 -0.25 135.45
CA GLU A 774 -79.97 0.39 134.12
C GLU A 774 -81.40 0.79 133.67
N SER A 775 -82.41 -0.03 133.96
CA SER A 775 -83.83 0.31 133.75
C SER A 775 -84.34 1.39 134.72
N GLN A 776 -83.92 1.43 135.98
CA GLN A 776 -84.31 2.52 136.88
C GLN A 776 -83.53 3.82 136.62
N ASN A 777 -82.35 3.75 135.99
CA ASN A 777 -81.70 4.90 135.37
C ASN A 777 -82.53 5.43 134.18
N SER A 778 -83.23 4.56 133.44
CA SER A 778 -84.24 4.97 132.45
C SER A 778 -85.38 5.73 133.13
N ASP A 779 -85.94 5.21 134.22
CA ASP A 779 -87.11 5.82 134.89
C ASP A 779 -86.74 7.09 135.70
N LEU A 780 -85.52 7.18 136.24
CA LEU A 780 -85.03 8.39 136.93
C LEU A 780 -84.64 9.51 135.96
N GLN A 781 -84.29 9.20 134.71
CA GLN A 781 -84.13 10.20 133.65
C GLN A 781 -85.49 10.72 133.14
N GLU A 782 -86.53 9.86 133.04
CA GLU A 782 -87.90 10.33 132.75
C GLU A 782 -88.47 11.23 133.87
N ARG A 783 -88.11 10.96 135.13
CA ARG A 783 -88.38 11.86 136.27
C ARG A 783 -87.73 13.24 136.14
N VAL A 784 -86.69 13.43 135.33
CA VAL A 784 -86.06 14.74 135.14
C VAL A 784 -86.73 15.53 134.01
N ASP A 785 -87.22 14.85 132.98
CA ASP A 785 -87.84 15.51 131.82
C ASP A 785 -89.30 15.94 132.08
N GLU A 786 -90.09 15.21 132.86
CA GLU A 786 -91.46 15.63 133.25
C GLU A 786 -91.46 16.75 134.31
N LEU A 787 -90.50 16.74 135.24
CA LEU A 787 -90.34 17.82 136.22
C LEU A 787 -89.77 19.11 135.60
N ALA A 788 -89.08 19.02 134.45
CA ALA A 788 -88.67 20.17 133.66
C ALA A 788 -89.82 20.78 132.83
N ALA A 789 -90.93 20.06 132.60
CA ALA A 789 -92.02 20.50 131.73
C ALA A 789 -93.17 21.26 132.41
N ALA A 790 -93.55 20.98 133.66
CA ALA A 790 -94.76 21.59 134.27
C ALA A 790 -94.52 22.40 135.55
N LEU A 791 -93.26 22.53 135.98
CA LEU A 791 -92.80 23.66 136.79
C LEU A 791 -92.82 24.99 135.99
N HIS A 792 -93.39 25.02 134.77
CA HIS A 792 -93.78 26.24 134.05
C HIS A 792 -95.24 26.65 134.29
N ASP A 793 -96.11 25.77 134.81
CA ASP A 793 -97.47 26.15 135.27
C ASP A 793 -97.51 26.42 136.80
N VAL A 794 -96.33 26.77 137.31
CA VAL A 794 -96.11 27.80 138.33
C VAL A 794 -97.18 28.88 138.21
N GLU A 795 -97.91 29.03 139.32
CA GLU A 795 -98.11 30.30 140.03
C GLU A 795 -98.23 31.55 139.12
N TYR A 796 -99.37 32.26 139.24
CA TYR A 796 -99.81 33.49 138.55
C TYR A 796 -100.64 33.22 137.27
N GLY A 797 -101.98 33.26 137.30
CA GLY A 797 -102.81 34.43 137.61
C GLY A 797 -103.13 35.18 136.31
N VAL A 798 -104.31 35.72 136.00
CA VAL A 798 -105.60 36.00 136.66
C VAL A 798 -106.61 36.19 135.49
N GLU A 799 -107.92 36.19 135.76
CA GLU A 799 -109.06 36.49 134.84
C GLU A 799 -109.67 35.32 134.05
#